data_AF-A0A7Y2XSV0-F1
#
_entry.id   AF-A0A7Y2XSV0-F1
#
_cell.length_a   1.000
_cell.length_b   1.000
_cell.length_c   1.000
_cell.angle_alpha   90.00
_cell.angle_beta   90.00
_cell.angle_gamma   90.00
#
_symmetry.space_group_name_H-M   'P 1'
#
loop_
_entity.id
_entity.type
_entity.pdbx_description
1 polymer ?
#
loop_
_entity_poly.entity_id
_entity_poly.type
_entity_poly.pdbx_seq_one_letter_code
_entity_poly.pdbx_strand_id
1 'polypeptide(L)'
;MKYKLTIALTAAIGLTGCQQESEQATIAQQPEAAPAPAVVELSSGIDQSGFDESVRPQDDFFAYVNGAWVNSTEIPSDKARWGTFDALGEQSQRDVRTLVEEVSATEDVAAGTPTQKIRDFYNSYMDAEAATARGVSAIQEDLDAIAAIEDLDGLYRAFSNLAVYGVDTPIGIGIFSDMKDPDVNAIYVVQAGLTLPDRDYYLNDDEQFVKGRQLYLDYASSVFDLAGYADGADRAERLLALETRLAEVMWTKEENRDWSKRYNPMNLDQLNEMAPQINWALGFETAQIPTSSQFLVSQPSFFEAAGPIIAETPLETWKDYLSFQTISEFSPVLGDQFAELSFNFFRKGLSGVDKQEPRWKRAVDAVNGNMGELLGQLYVEKHFQAESKQRMDVMIQNLIKAYEASILELEWMSEETKQQALDKLHKFTPKIGYPDKWIDYSNLEIVEGDLLTNVKNGAVFAYNREIDKLDKPVDKTEWGMTPQTVNAYYNPVWNEIVFPASILQPPFFNVHADDAANYGGIGAVIGHEIGHGFDDSGRRFDGDGVLRDWWTEEDTTKFDERKNKLAAQYEGYEVVDGLTINGQFTSGENIGDLGGLSIAYLAYRMSLNGEEAPVIDGWTGDQRFFLGWAQVWRSKARDEELKRRLTVDPHSPPRFRANGAAVNVPAFYEAFDVNEGDGMYLPPEERVRIW
;
A
#
# COMPACT_ATOMS: atom_id res chain seq x y z
N MET A 1 -9.21 -26.18 -43.12
CA MET A 1 -9.54 -27.51 -43.71
C MET A 1 -10.40 -28.25 -42.70
N LYS A 2 -11.53 -28.81 -43.14
CA LYS A 2 -12.66 -29.38 -42.36
C LYS A 2 -12.22 -30.57 -41.47
N TYR A 3 -12.80 -30.91 -40.31
CA TYR A 3 -14.17 -31.42 -40.02
C TYR A 3 -14.40 -31.44 -38.48
N LYS A 4 -15.48 -30.83 -37.93
CA LYS A 4 -16.81 -31.34 -37.55
C LYS A 4 -16.95 -32.12 -36.21
N LEU A 5 -17.56 -31.42 -35.23
CA LEU A 5 -18.76 -31.75 -34.42
C LEU A 5 -19.32 -33.19 -34.46
N THR A 6 -19.78 -33.74 -33.33
CA THR A 6 -21.22 -33.94 -32.97
C THR A 6 -21.41 -34.70 -31.64
N ILE A 7 -22.35 -34.19 -30.84
CA ILE A 7 -22.96 -34.69 -29.58
C ILE A 7 -23.95 -35.84 -29.85
N ALA A 8 -24.13 -36.81 -28.93
CA ALA A 8 -25.47 -37.29 -28.51
C ALA A 8 -25.47 -38.38 -27.42
N LEU A 9 -26.28 -38.08 -26.39
CA LEU A 9 -26.94 -38.92 -25.38
C LEU A 9 -27.77 -40.08 -25.99
N THR A 10 -27.90 -41.23 -25.30
CA THR A 10 -29.20 -41.80 -24.84
C THR A 10 -29.07 -43.11 -24.05
N ALA A 11 -30.00 -43.30 -23.11
CA ALA A 11 -30.21 -44.46 -22.23
C ALA A 11 -31.21 -45.49 -22.81
N ALA A 12 -31.17 -46.75 -22.33
CA ALA A 12 -32.35 -47.60 -22.03
C ALA A 12 -32.01 -49.03 -21.50
N ILE A 13 -32.35 -49.26 -20.22
CA ILE A 13 -33.06 -50.37 -19.53
C ILE A 13 -33.28 -51.73 -20.25
N GLY A 14 -33.07 -52.84 -19.51
CA GLY A 14 -33.64 -54.18 -19.77
C GLY A 14 -33.35 -55.24 -18.68
N LEU A 15 -34.41 -55.66 -17.97
CA LEU A 15 -34.52 -56.57 -16.80
C LEU A 15 -34.22 -58.07 -17.04
N THR A 16 -33.83 -58.80 -15.98
CA THR A 16 -34.28 -60.15 -15.49
C THR A 16 -33.41 -60.52 -14.26
N GLY A 17 -33.80 -61.19 -13.17
CA GLY A 17 -35.01 -61.80 -12.60
C GLY A 17 -34.62 -62.36 -11.21
N CYS A 18 -35.58 -62.42 -10.26
CA CYS A 18 -35.38 -62.64 -8.83
C CYS A 18 -34.79 -64.02 -8.42
N GLN A 19 -34.01 -64.04 -7.32
CA GLN A 19 -34.03 -65.15 -6.36
C GLN A 19 -33.75 -64.65 -4.94
N GLN A 20 -34.60 -65.08 -4.01
CA GLN A 20 -34.70 -64.63 -2.62
C GLN A 20 -34.19 -65.79 -1.75
N GLU A 21 -33.13 -65.57 -0.97
CA GLU A 21 -32.71 -66.50 0.09
C GLU A 21 -32.56 -65.75 1.41
N SER A 22 -33.08 -66.38 2.45
CA SER A 22 -33.45 -65.85 3.76
C SER A 22 -32.27 -65.71 4.72
N GLU A 23 -32.31 -64.63 5.51
CA GLU A 23 -31.43 -64.29 6.62
C GLU A 23 -31.32 -65.39 7.69
N GLN A 24 -30.08 -65.63 8.15
CA GLN A 24 -29.81 -66.02 9.53
C GLN A 24 -28.89 -64.97 10.17
N ALA A 25 -29.42 -64.34 11.21
CA ALA A 25 -28.79 -63.26 11.97
C ALA A 25 -27.53 -63.73 12.70
N THR A 26 -26.42 -63.05 12.42
CA THR A 26 -25.23 -63.05 13.29
C THR A 26 -25.17 -61.65 13.91
N ILE A 27 -25.31 -61.55 15.23
CA ILE A 27 -25.20 -60.27 15.95
C ILE A 27 -23.72 -59.87 15.94
N ALA A 28 -23.33 -59.04 14.97
CA ALA A 28 -22.07 -58.33 14.98
C ALA A 28 -22.23 -57.06 15.84
N GLN A 29 -21.31 -56.87 16.80
CA GLN A 29 -21.24 -55.66 17.62
C GLN A 29 -21.13 -54.43 16.72
N GLN A 30 -22.01 -53.46 16.99
CA GLN A 30 -22.03 -52.16 16.35
C GLN A 30 -20.68 -51.47 16.57
N PRO A 31 -20.03 -50.89 15.54
CA PRO A 31 -18.84 -50.08 15.74
C PRO A 31 -19.21 -48.92 16.65
N GLU A 32 -18.41 -48.72 17.70
CA GLU A 32 -18.50 -47.58 18.61
C GLU A 32 -18.46 -46.30 17.75
N ALA A 33 -19.48 -45.45 17.92
CA ALA A 33 -19.57 -44.19 17.19
C ALA A 33 -18.27 -43.41 17.42
N ALA A 34 -17.66 -42.93 16.32
CA ALA A 34 -16.52 -42.02 16.42
C ALA A 34 -16.89 -40.87 17.38
N PRO A 35 -15.99 -40.49 18.31
CA PRO A 35 -16.25 -39.38 19.20
C PRO A 35 -16.61 -38.16 18.35
N ALA A 36 -17.68 -37.47 18.74
CA ALA A 36 -18.03 -36.19 18.14
C ALA A 36 -16.78 -35.29 18.14
N PRO A 37 -16.52 -34.52 17.07
CA PRO A 37 -15.39 -33.60 17.06
C PRO A 37 -15.45 -32.76 18.33
N ALA A 38 -14.33 -32.70 19.06
CA ALA A 38 -14.23 -31.87 20.25
C ALA A 38 -14.66 -30.45 19.85
N VAL A 39 -15.64 -29.89 20.57
CA VAL A 39 -16.01 -28.48 20.42
C VAL A 39 -14.76 -27.69 20.79
N VAL A 40 -14.07 -27.13 19.80
CA VAL A 40 -12.94 -26.24 20.05
C VAL A 40 -13.53 -24.99 20.68
N GLU A 41 -13.18 -24.74 21.94
CA GLU A 41 -13.60 -23.54 22.65
C GLU A 41 -12.91 -22.33 21.99
N LEU A 42 -13.70 -21.45 21.38
CA LEU A 42 -13.20 -20.26 20.70
C LEU A 42 -12.73 -19.24 21.74
N SER A 43 -11.57 -18.63 21.51
CA SER A 43 -11.10 -17.50 22.32
C SER A 43 -11.84 -16.21 21.97
N SER A 44 -11.81 -15.20 22.83
CA SER A 44 -12.38 -13.87 22.52
C SER A 44 -11.68 -13.15 21.36
N GLY A 45 -10.41 -13.50 21.07
CA GLY A 45 -9.57 -12.79 20.12
C GLY A 45 -9.02 -11.45 20.64
N ILE A 46 -9.27 -11.10 21.91
CA ILE A 46 -8.87 -9.83 22.52
C ILE A 46 -7.59 -10.00 23.34
N ASP A 47 -6.57 -9.19 23.01
CA ASP A 47 -5.34 -9.13 23.80
C ASP A 47 -5.46 -8.11 24.94
N GLN A 48 -5.83 -8.62 26.10
CA GLN A 48 -6.00 -7.85 27.34
C GLN A 48 -4.69 -7.26 27.88
N SER A 49 -3.53 -7.75 27.44
CA SER A 49 -2.23 -7.29 27.97
C SER A 49 -1.94 -5.81 27.66
N GLY A 50 -2.65 -5.23 26.68
CA GLY A 50 -2.51 -3.81 26.34
C GLY A 50 -3.40 -2.85 27.12
N PHE A 51 -4.33 -3.35 27.92
CA PHE A 51 -5.39 -2.53 28.51
C PHE A 51 -4.86 -1.65 29.65
N ASP A 52 -5.28 -0.40 29.65
CA ASP A 52 -5.11 0.53 30.78
C ASP A 52 -6.45 0.75 31.49
N GLU A 53 -6.72 -0.06 32.51
CA GLU A 53 -7.96 0.05 33.30
C GLU A 53 -8.07 1.34 34.13
N SER A 54 -7.02 2.18 34.17
CA SER A 54 -7.11 3.51 34.80
C SER A 54 -7.80 4.53 33.90
N VAL A 55 -7.92 4.25 32.60
CA VAL A 55 -8.65 5.05 31.63
C VAL A 55 -10.00 4.39 31.37
N ARG A 56 -11.07 5.18 31.37
CA ARG A 56 -12.40 4.67 31.03
C ARG A 56 -12.54 4.52 29.51
N PRO A 57 -13.19 3.45 28.99
CA PRO A 57 -13.47 3.32 27.56
C PRO A 57 -14.33 4.47 27.02
N GLN A 58 -15.13 5.11 27.88
CA GLN A 58 -15.93 6.28 27.53
C GLN A 58 -15.10 7.57 27.40
N ASP A 59 -13.90 7.63 27.97
CA ASP A 59 -13.09 8.86 27.99
C ASP A 59 -12.00 8.88 26.90
N ASP A 60 -11.31 7.76 26.70
CA ASP A 60 -10.41 7.54 25.56
C ASP A 60 -10.32 6.04 25.27
N PHE A 61 -11.03 5.59 24.24
CA PHE A 61 -11.15 4.17 23.95
C PHE A 61 -9.83 3.53 23.51
N PHE A 62 -9.05 4.21 22.67
CA PHE A 62 -7.71 3.77 22.29
C PHE A 62 -6.80 3.63 23.51
N ALA A 63 -6.79 4.60 24.41
CA ALA A 63 -5.99 4.53 25.63
C ALA A 63 -6.47 3.43 26.60
N TYR A 64 -7.79 3.20 26.71
CA TYR A 64 -8.30 2.07 27.48
C TYR A 64 -7.82 0.72 26.94
N VAL A 65 -7.86 0.49 25.61
CA VAL A 65 -7.50 -0.80 25.01
C VAL A 65 -5.98 -1.00 24.85
N ASN A 66 -5.24 0.09 24.60
CA ASN A 66 -3.83 0.03 24.21
C ASN A 66 -2.88 0.79 25.14
N GLY A 67 -3.39 1.53 26.12
CA GLY A 67 -2.61 2.49 26.92
C GLY A 67 -1.47 1.84 27.69
N ALA A 68 -1.70 0.69 28.33
CA ALA A 68 -0.65 0.00 29.07
C ALA A 68 0.45 -0.49 28.12
N TRP A 69 0.08 -0.95 26.92
CA TRP A 69 1.05 -1.30 25.88
C TRP A 69 1.83 -0.08 25.39
N VAL A 70 1.16 1.03 25.07
CA VAL A 70 1.81 2.26 24.59
C VAL A 70 2.80 2.80 25.63
N ASN A 71 2.42 2.77 26.91
CA ASN A 71 3.22 3.27 28.02
C ASN A 71 4.44 2.38 28.30
N SER A 72 4.30 1.06 28.21
CA SER A 72 5.38 0.11 28.53
C SER A 72 6.27 -0.27 27.35
N THR A 73 5.83 -0.05 26.11
CA THR A 73 6.55 -0.48 24.92
C THR A 73 7.63 0.51 24.49
N GLU A 74 8.84 0.00 24.35
CA GLU A 74 9.95 0.68 23.69
C GLU A 74 9.87 0.44 22.17
N ILE A 75 9.96 1.52 21.38
CA ILE A 75 10.08 1.39 19.92
C ILE A 75 11.46 0.79 19.65
N PRO A 76 11.59 -0.33 18.90
CA PRO A 76 12.88 -0.89 18.55
C PRO A 76 13.78 0.17 17.91
N SER A 77 15.08 0.13 18.21
CA SER A 77 16.01 1.17 17.77
C SER A 77 16.11 1.29 16.25
N ASP A 78 15.78 0.23 15.51
CA ASP A 78 15.76 0.18 14.04
C ASP A 78 14.41 0.60 13.42
N LYS A 79 13.46 1.07 14.23
CA LYS A 79 12.11 1.43 13.78
C LYS A 79 11.74 2.87 14.17
N ALA A 80 10.96 3.50 13.29
CA ALA A 80 10.38 4.84 13.48
C ALA A 80 9.07 4.80 14.27
N ARG A 81 8.37 3.66 14.17
CA ARG A 81 7.15 3.34 14.90
C ARG A 81 7.13 1.84 15.21
N TRP A 82 6.32 1.47 16.17
CA TRP A 82 6.08 0.08 16.51
C TRP A 82 4.61 -0.10 16.88
N GLY A 83 4.05 -1.26 16.54
CA GLY A 83 2.62 -1.52 16.69
C GLY A 83 2.22 -2.85 16.06
N THR A 84 0.92 -3.10 15.98
CA THR A 84 0.35 -4.34 15.41
C THR A 84 0.85 -4.63 14.00
N PHE A 85 0.74 -3.66 13.08
CA PHE A 85 1.24 -3.79 11.71
C PHE A 85 2.75 -4.04 11.65
N ASP A 86 3.53 -3.32 12.46
CA ASP A 86 4.99 -3.43 12.45
C ASP A 86 5.46 -4.78 13.01
N ALA A 87 4.78 -5.31 14.03
CA ALA A 87 5.07 -6.61 14.62
C ALA A 87 4.78 -7.76 13.65
N LEU A 88 3.65 -7.71 12.92
CA LEU A 88 3.37 -8.68 11.87
C LEU A 88 4.35 -8.56 10.69
N GLY A 89 4.71 -7.34 10.30
CA GLY A 89 5.72 -7.12 9.27
C GLY A 89 7.09 -7.69 9.66
N GLU A 90 7.51 -7.49 10.91
CA GLU A 90 8.74 -8.07 11.47
C GLU A 90 8.68 -9.60 11.49
N GLN A 91 7.53 -10.20 11.83
CA GLN A 91 7.35 -11.65 11.81
C GLN A 91 7.42 -12.20 10.38
N SER A 92 6.67 -11.61 9.45
CA SER A 92 6.70 -11.96 8.02
C SER A 92 8.13 -11.89 7.46
N GLN A 93 8.88 -10.84 7.78
CA GLN A 93 10.26 -10.67 7.36
C GLN A 93 11.21 -11.73 7.95
N ARG A 94 10.97 -12.21 9.17
CA ARG A 94 11.74 -13.32 9.78
C ARG A 94 11.40 -14.67 9.14
N ASP A 95 10.15 -14.88 8.78
CA ASP A 95 9.71 -16.07 8.07
C ASP A 95 10.34 -16.11 6.67
N VAL A 96 10.29 -15.00 5.94
CA VAL A 96 10.98 -14.84 4.65
C VAL A 96 12.49 -14.99 4.79
N ARG A 97 13.11 -14.42 5.83
CA ARG A 97 14.53 -14.61 6.11
C ARG A 97 14.87 -16.10 6.20
N THR A 98 14.07 -16.87 6.93
CA THR A 98 14.29 -18.31 7.10
C THR A 98 14.26 -19.01 5.73
N LEU A 99 13.28 -18.68 4.88
CA LEU A 99 13.16 -19.23 3.53
C LEU A 99 14.35 -18.85 2.63
N VAL A 100 14.78 -17.59 2.68
CA VAL A 100 15.93 -17.11 1.91
C VAL A 100 17.22 -17.75 2.38
N GLU A 101 17.44 -17.89 3.70
CA GLU A 101 18.61 -18.57 4.25
C GLU A 101 18.63 -20.05 3.87
N GLU A 102 17.49 -20.75 3.93
CA GLU A 102 17.31 -22.14 3.46
C GLU A 102 17.68 -22.28 1.96
N VAL A 103 17.15 -21.40 1.11
CA VAL A 103 17.48 -21.36 -0.33
C VAL A 103 18.97 -21.06 -0.55
N SER A 104 19.50 -20.09 0.20
CA SER A 104 20.88 -19.62 0.03
C SER A 104 21.92 -20.70 0.35
N ALA A 105 21.58 -21.63 1.24
CA ALA A 105 22.42 -22.74 1.66
C ALA A 105 22.42 -23.92 0.66
N THR A 106 21.66 -23.85 -0.43
CA THR A 106 21.58 -24.93 -1.41
C THR A 106 22.84 -24.99 -2.29
N GLU A 107 23.50 -26.16 -2.29
CA GLU A 107 24.64 -26.48 -3.15
C GLU A 107 24.17 -26.95 -4.55
N ASP A 108 25.05 -26.90 -5.55
CA ASP A 108 24.80 -27.41 -6.91
C ASP A 108 23.52 -26.87 -7.61
N VAL A 109 23.22 -25.58 -7.42
CA VAL A 109 22.05 -24.94 -8.03
C VAL A 109 22.28 -24.63 -9.51
N ALA A 110 21.33 -25.04 -10.36
CA ALA A 110 21.38 -24.77 -11.79
C ALA A 110 21.18 -23.27 -12.10
N ALA A 111 21.99 -22.75 -13.03
CA ALA A 111 21.91 -21.36 -13.47
C ALA A 111 20.53 -21.00 -14.05
N GLY A 112 20.06 -19.79 -13.75
CA GLY A 112 18.78 -19.27 -14.24
C GLY A 112 17.55 -19.76 -13.48
N THR A 113 17.69 -20.67 -12.52
CA THR A 113 16.57 -21.14 -11.68
C THR A 113 16.18 -20.09 -10.63
N PRO A 114 14.92 -20.07 -10.15
CA PRO A 114 14.50 -19.23 -9.02
C PRO A 114 15.41 -19.35 -7.80
N THR A 115 15.83 -20.57 -7.47
CA THR A 115 16.76 -20.87 -6.37
C THR A 115 18.10 -20.14 -6.56
N GLN A 116 18.68 -20.17 -7.77
CA GLN A 116 19.94 -19.49 -8.06
C GLN A 116 19.81 -17.98 -7.91
N LYS A 117 18.75 -17.39 -8.46
CA LYS A 117 18.51 -15.94 -8.40
C LYS A 117 18.39 -15.44 -6.96
N ILE A 118 17.57 -16.12 -6.14
CA ILE A 118 17.40 -15.76 -4.72
C ILE A 118 18.73 -15.90 -3.97
N ARG A 119 19.41 -17.05 -4.10
CA ARG A 119 20.68 -17.32 -3.42
C ARG A 119 21.74 -16.27 -3.78
N ASP A 120 21.97 -16.06 -5.06
CA ASP A 120 23.08 -15.24 -5.53
C ASP A 120 22.82 -13.75 -5.25
N PHE A 121 21.57 -13.28 -5.36
CA PHE A 121 21.19 -11.93 -4.95
C PHE A 121 21.43 -11.75 -3.45
N TYR A 122 20.87 -12.63 -2.60
CA TYR A 122 21.01 -12.55 -1.15
C TYR A 122 22.49 -12.58 -0.72
N ASN A 123 23.27 -13.52 -1.27
CA ASN A 123 24.69 -13.66 -0.95
C ASN A 123 25.49 -12.44 -1.40
N SER A 124 25.22 -11.89 -2.59
CA SER A 124 25.87 -10.65 -3.05
C SER A 124 25.53 -9.45 -2.16
N TYR A 125 24.31 -9.38 -1.62
CA TYR A 125 23.93 -8.36 -0.66
C TYR A 125 24.67 -8.53 0.66
N MET A 126 24.80 -9.76 1.15
CA MET A 126 25.44 -10.06 2.44
C MET A 126 26.96 -9.82 2.44
N ASP A 127 27.61 -9.80 1.27
CA ASP A 127 29.04 -9.51 1.13
C ASP A 127 29.36 -8.00 1.27
N ALA A 128 29.49 -7.56 2.52
CA ALA A 128 29.83 -6.19 2.88
C ALA A 128 31.22 -5.75 2.41
N GLU A 129 32.17 -6.68 2.38
CA GLU A 129 33.55 -6.39 1.99
C GLU A 129 33.62 -6.11 0.49
N ALA A 130 32.95 -6.91 -0.34
CA ALA A 130 32.88 -6.68 -1.78
C ALA A 130 32.18 -5.36 -2.13
N ALA A 131 31.04 -5.05 -1.48
CA ALA A 131 30.35 -3.77 -1.70
C ALA A 131 31.24 -2.58 -1.33
N THR A 132 31.89 -2.63 -0.17
CA THR A 132 32.79 -1.56 0.31
C THR A 132 34.04 -1.41 -0.56
N ALA A 133 34.61 -2.52 -1.04
CA ALA A 133 35.78 -2.49 -1.91
C ALA A 133 35.50 -1.85 -3.28
N ARG A 134 34.29 -2.02 -3.83
CA ARG A 134 33.88 -1.35 -5.06
C ARG A 134 33.51 0.12 -4.82
N GLY A 135 32.78 0.43 -3.74
CA GLY A 135 32.43 1.81 -3.43
C GLY A 135 31.66 2.49 -4.55
N VAL A 136 31.83 3.81 -4.67
CA VAL A 136 31.27 4.62 -5.76
C VAL A 136 31.76 4.21 -7.16
N SER A 137 32.92 3.54 -7.27
CA SER A 137 33.45 3.12 -8.58
C SER A 137 32.54 2.11 -9.29
N ALA A 138 31.62 1.47 -8.55
CA ALA A 138 30.62 0.57 -9.11
C ALA A 138 29.65 1.29 -10.08
N ILE A 139 29.40 2.60 -9.90
CA ILE A 139 28.56 3.43 -10.76
C ILE A 139 29.37 4.42 -11.63
N GLN A 140 30.69 4.20 -11.78
CA GLN A 140 31.55 5.14 -12.49
C GLN A 140 31.12 5.35 -13.95
N GLU A 141 30.63 4.29 -14.62
CA GLU A 141 30.14 4.39 -16.00
C GLU A 141 28.94 5.35 -16.12
N ASP A 142 28.03 5.36 -15.13
CA ASP A 142 26.90 6.30 -15.12
C ASP A 142 27.38 7.74 -14.84
N LEU A 143 28.30 7.91 -13.90
CA LEU A 143 28.86 9.22 -13.56
C LEU A 143 29.65 9.83 -14.73
N ASP A 144 30.40 9.01 -15.46
CA ASP A 144 31.12 9.42 -16.67
C ASP A 144 30.13 9.82 -17.79
N ALA A 145 29.04 9.07 -17.95
CA ALA A 145 27.98 9.41 -18.90
C ALA A 145 27.28 10.74 -18.55
N ILE A 146 27.03 11.00 -17.27
CA ILE A 146 26.46 12.27 -16.78
C ILE A 146 27.44 13.43 -17.02
N ALA A 147 28.73 13.24 -16.71
CA ALA A 147 29.75 14.26 -16.91
C ALA A 147 29.88 14.68 -18.39
N ALA A 148 29.68 13.72 -19.30
CA ALA A 148 29.76 13.89 -20.75
C ALA A 148 28.55 14.58 -21.40
N ILE A 149 27.52 14.98 -20.64
CA ILE A 149 26.37 15.71 -21.19
C ILE A 149 26.83 17.10 -21.69
N GLU A 150 26.57 17.44 -22.95
CA GLU A 150 27.01 18.71 -23.56
C GLU A 150 25.86 19.69 -23.85
N ASP A 151 24.62 19.20 -23.89
CA ASP A 151 23.43 19.97 -24.25
C ASP A 151 22.15 19.40 -23.60
N LEU A 152 21.01 20.05 -23.88
CA LEU A 152 19.71 19.64 -23.35
C LEU A 152 19.24 18.28 -23.90
N ASP A 153 19.60 17.93 -25.14
CA ASP A 153 19.24 16.62 -25.71
C ASP A 153 19.98 15.49 -24.95
N GLY A 154 21.26 15.69 -24.64
CA GLY A 154 22.02 14.81 -23.76
C GLY A 154 21.39 14.70 -22.37
N LEU A 155 20.88 15.80 -21.82
CA LEU A 155 20.17 15.82 -20.54
C LEU A 155 18.88 14.98 -20.57
N TYR A 156 18.04 15.15 -21.60
CA TYR A 156 16.80 14.38 -21.74
C TYR A 156 17.06 12.89 -21.95
N ARG A 157 18.13 12.52 -22.68
CA ARG A 157 18.57 11.11 -22.76
C ARG A 157 19.00 10.59 -21.40
N ALA A 158 19.73 11.39 -20.62
CA ALA A 158 20.16 11.00 -19.28
C ALA A 158 18.98 10.78 -18.36
N PHE A 159 17.97 11.67 -18.35
CA PHE A 159 16.74 11.46 -17.58
C PHE A 159 16.10 10.11 -17.89
N SER A 160 15.88 9.80 -19.17
CA SER A 160 15.26 8.53 -19.56
C SER A 160 16.11 7.32 -19.22
N ASN A 161 17.42 7.34 -19.49
CA ASN A 161 18.31 6.20 -19.22
C ASN A 161 18.40 5.89 -17.72
N LEU A 162 18.50 6.92 -16.88
CA LEU A 162 18.61 6.79 -15.43
C LEU A 162 17.31 6.27 -14.81
N ALA A 163 16.16 6.74 -15.31
CA ALA A 163 14.85 6.30 -14.86
C ALA A 163 14.58 4.79 -15.10
N VAL A 164 15.15 4.21 -16.17
CA VAL A 164 14.99 2.77 -16.50
C VAL A 164 15.46 1.85 -15.37
N TYR A 165 16.44 2.28 -14.58
CA TYR A 165 16.95 1.51 -13.44
C TYR A 165 16.70 2.20 -12.08
N GLY A 166 15.70 3.07 -12.00
CA GLY A 166 15.14 3.57 -10.74
C GLY A 166 15.70 4.88 -10.21
N VAL A 167 16.58 5.57 -10.94
CA VAL A 167 17.06 6.89 -10.51
C VAL A 167 16.00 7.96 -10.79
N ASP A 168 15.61 8.70 -9.75
CA ASP A 168 14.58 9.73 -9.83
C ASP A 168 14.99 10.92 -10.72
N THR A 169 14.02 11.38 -11.52
CA THR A 169 14.16 12.54 -12.41
C THR A 169 12.92 13.43 -12.31
N PRO A 170 12.96 14.67 -12.84
CA PRO A 170 11.80 15.57 -12.79
C PRO A 170 10.57 15.10 -13.58
N ILE A 171 10.68 14.03 -14.40
CA ILE A 171 9.60 13.49 -15.22
C ILE A 171 9.36 12.04 -14.80
N GLY A 172 8.33 11.82 -13.99
CA GLY A 172 7.89 10.47 -13.61
C GLY A 172 7.06 9.85 -14.73
N ILE A 173 7.31 8.56 -15.00
CA ILE A 173 6.54 7.77 -15.96
C ILE A 173 6.07 6.50 -15.28
N GLY A 174 4.79 6.19 -15.44
CA GLY A 174 4.18 4.92 -15.00
C GLY A 174 3.30 4.34 -16.08
N ILE A 175 3.08 3.03 -16.05
CA ILE A 175 2.16 2.33 -16.95
C ILE A 175 1.09 1.68 -16.10
N PHE A 176 -0.16 1.99 -16.41
CA PHE A 176 -1.31 1.45 -15.70
C PHE A 176 -2.55 1.48 -16.59
N SER A 177 -3.65 0.87 -16.17
CA SER A 177 -4.91 0.95 -16.93
C SER A 177 -5.36 2.39 -17.16
N ASP A 178 -5.92 2.68 -18.33
CA ASP A 178 -6.56 3.95 -18.63
C ASP A 178 -7.81 4.12 -17.74
N MET A 179 -7.92 5.25 -17.04
CA MET A 179 -9.04 5.53 -16.16
C MET A 179 -10.39 5.62 -16.89
N LYS A 180 -10.44 5.89 -18.20
CA LYS A 180 -11.66 5.89 -19.01
C LYS A 180 -11.83 4.68 -19.92
N ASP A 181 -10.79 3.86 -20.05
CA ASP A 181 -10.83 2.56 -20.73
C ASP A 181 -10.01 1.51 -19.95
N PRO A 182 -10.56 0.95 -18.85
CA PRO A 182 -9.82 0.08 -17.93
C PRO A 182 -9.21 -1.19 -18.52
N ASP A 183 -9.56 -1.53 -19.76
CA ASP A 183 -9.05 -2.70 -20.48
C ASP A 183 -7.80 -2.38 -21.34
N VAL A 184 -7.40 -1.10 -21.40
CA VAL A 184 -6.23 -0.60 -22.15
C VAL A 184 -5.16 -0.10 -21.19
N ASN A 185 -3.90 -0.43 -21.46
CA ASN A 185 -2.75 0.14 -20.76
C ASN A 185 -2.46 1.55 -21.28
N ALA A 186 -2.25 2.50 -20.37
CA ALA A 186 -1.93 3.89 -20.65
C ALA A 186 -0.62 4.31 -19.96
N ILE A 187 0.06 5.28 -20.56
CA ILE A 187 1.28 5.87 -20.03
C ILE A 187 0.90 7.10 -19.24
N TYR A 188 1.21 7.10 -17.94
CA TYR A 188 1.03 8.24 -17.05
C TYR A 188 2.31 9.03 -16.98
N VAL A 189 2.21 10.35 -17.16
CA VAL A 189 3.31 11.30 -16.97
C VAL A 189 2.99 12.14 -15.73
N VAL A 190 3.86 12.08 -14.72
CA VAL A 190 3.61 12.64 -13.37
C VAL A 190 4.76 13.53 -12.91
N GLN A 191 4.45 14.55 -12.11
CA GLN A 191 5.45 15.41 -11.46
C GLN A 191 6.38 14.58 -10.56
N ALA A 192 7.67 14.90 -10.55
CA ALA A 192 8.69 14.20 -9.77
C ALA A 192 9.95 15.09 -9.56
N GLY A 193 10.99 14.53 -8.95
CA GLY A 193 12.31 15.15 -8.87
C GLY A 193 12.62 15.95 -7.60
N LEU A 194 11.97 15.61 -6.47
CA LEU A 194 12.31 16.15 -5.15
C LEU A 194 12.97 15.07 -4.30
N THR A 195 14.00 15.43 -3.54
CA THR A 195 14.66 14.53 -2.58
C THR A 195 13.95 14.49 -1.22
N LEU A 196 13.40 15.63 -0.78
CA LEU A 196 12.62 15.69 0.45
C LEU A 196 11.19 15.17 0.21
N PRO A 197 10.51 14.66 1.24
CA PRO A 197 9.32 13.82 1.08
C PRO A 197 8.11 14.48 0.40
N ASP A 198 8.01 15.81 0.40
CA ASP A 198 6.90 16.56 -0.19
C ASP A 198 7.33 18.00 -0.49
N ARG A 199 6.62 18.67 -1.41
CA ARG A 199 6.89 20.07 -1.76
C ARG A 199 6.88 21.02 -0.56
N ASP A 200 6.09 20.74 0.48
CA ASP A 200 5.98 21.59 1.66
C ASP A 200 7.29 21.65 2.45
N TYR A 201 8.17 20.65 2.34
CA TYR A 201 9.54 20.69 2.89
C TYR A 201 10.40 21.80 2.30
N TYR A 202 10.09 22.27 1.09
CA TYR A 202 10.83 23.35 0.43
C TYR A 202 10.20 24.71 0.69
N LEU A 203 8.89 24.76 0.93
CA LEU A 203 8.10 25.99 0.84
C LEU A 203 7.57 26.49 2.19
N ASN A 204 7.53 25.65 3.22
CA ASN A 204 7.09 26.03 4.55
C ASN A 204 8.30 26.37 5.46
N ASP A 205 8.14 27.37 6.32
CA ASP A 205 9.14 27.88 7.26
C ASP A 205 8.98 27.35 8.69
N ASP A 206 8.02 26.46 8.95
CA ASP A 206 7.93 25.78 10.25
C ASP A 206 9.21 24.97 10.55
N GLU A 207 9.52 24.81 11.84
CA GLU A 207 10.79 24.25 12.32
C GLU A 207 11.16 22.90 11.66
N GLN A 208 10.19 22.02 11.46
CA GLN A 208 10.41 20.71 10.84
C GLN A 208 10.93 20.80 9.40
N PHE A 209 10.43 21.77 8.63
CA PHE A 209 10.76 21.92 7.21
C PHE A 209 12.11 22.63 7.04
N VAL A 210 12.39 23.64 7.87
CA VAL A 210 13.72 24.27 7.95
C VAL A 210 14.78 23.22 8.32
N LYS A 211 14.49 22.38 9.33
CA LYS A 211 15.38 21.26 9.71
C LYS A 211 15.54 20.27 8.57
N GLY A 212 14.47 19.93 7.85
CA GLY A 212 14.51 19.06 6.67
C GLY A 212 15.44 19.58 5.58
N ARG A 213 15.35 20.88 5.24
CA ARG A 213 16.26 21.52 4.27
C ARG A 213 17.71 21.49 4.72
N GLN A 214 17.98 21.71 6.02
CA GLN A 214 19.34 21.60 6.55
C GLN A 214 19.88 20.17 6.47
N LEU A 215 19.08 19.18 6.83
CA LEU A 215 19.44 17.76 6.70
C LEU A 215 19.77 17.38 5.25
N TYR A 216 19.02 17.94 4.30
CA TYR A 216 19.27 17.72 2.87
C TYR A 216 20.61 18.32 2.42
N LEU A 217 20.91 19.57 2.83
CA LEU A 217 22.20 20.21 2.52
C LEU A 217 23.38 19.40 3.09
N ASP A 218 23.27 18.95 4.33
CA ASP A 218 24.30 18.16 5.01
C ASP A 218 24.52 16.81 4.30
N TYR A 219 23.42 16.15 3.92
CA TYR A 219 23.46 14.87 3.20
C TYR A 219 24.06 15.01 1.81
N ALA A 220 23.57 15.96 1.00
CA ALA A 220 24.07 16.18 -0.36
C ALA A 220 25.55 16.55 -0.37
N SER A 221 25.99 17.44 0.53
CA SER A 221 27.42 17.77 0.67
C SER A 221 28.25 16.53 1.02
N SER A 222 27.79 15.73 1.99
CA SER A 222 28.52 14.53 2.42
C SER A 222 28.61 13.46 1.33
N VAL A 223 27.55 13.31 0.53
CA VAL A 223 27.53 12.40 -0.62
C VAL A 223 28.56 12.83 -1.67
N PHE A 224 28.60 14.12 -2.02
CA PHE A 224 29.59 14.63 -2.97
C PHE A 224 31.03 14.48 -2.45
N ASP A 225 31.27 14.83 -1.19
CA ASP A 225 32.60 14.73 -0.58
C ASP A 225 33.08 13.27 -0.56
N LEU A 226 32.20 12.33 -0.20
CA LEU A 226 32.53 10.90 -0.17
C LEU A 226 32.75 10.32 -1.57
N ALA A 227 32.03 10.82 -2.58
CA ALA A 227 32.21 10.46 -3.97
C ALA A 227 33.43 11.14 -4.63
N GLY A 228 34.14 12.03 -3.91
CA GLY A 228 35.36 12.69 -4.40
C GLY A 228 35.12 13.93 -5.26
N TYR A 229 33.92 14.51 -5.23
CA TYR A 229 33.63 15.79 -5.88
C TYR A 229 34.17 16.95 -5.03
N ALA A 230 34.66 17.99 -5.71
CA ALA A 230 35.02 19.25 -5.05
C ALA A 230 33.77 20.12 -4.81
N ASP A 231 33.84 21.00 -3.81
CA ASP A 231 32.83 22.01 -3.50
C ASP A 231 31.45 21.40 -3.18
N GLY A 232 31.41 20.34 -2.36
CA GLY A 232 30.19 19.62 -1.99
C GLY A 232 29.07 20.51 -1.43
N ALA A 233 29.44 21.48 -0.57
CA ALA A 233 28.49 22.43 0.00
C ALA A 233 27.85 23.34 -1.07
N ASP A 234 28.65 23.91 -1.97
CA ASP A 234 28.15 24.77 -3.04
C ASP A 234 27.27 23.97 -4.03
N ARG A 235 27.58 22.69 -4.26
CA ARG A 235 26.74 21.78 -5.05
C ARG A 235 25.41 21.55 -4.35
N ALA A 236 25.42 21.20 -3.07
CA ALA A 236 24.21 20.98 -2.28
C ALA A 236 23.27 22.20 -2.28
N GLU A 237 23.80 23.42 -2.14
CA GLU A 237 23.01 24.65 -2.25
C GLU A 237 22.35 24.81 -3.63
N ARG A 238 23.09 24.51 -4.72
CA ARG A 238 22.52 24.53 -6.08
C ARG A 238 21.40 23.51 -6.25
N LEU A 239 21.55 22.31 -5.68
CA LEU A 239 20.51 21.28 -5.73
C LEU A 239 19.26 21.71 -4.97
N LEU A 240 19.41 22.23 -3.75
CA LEU A 240 18.27 22.72 -2.98
C LEU A 240 17.53 23.83 -3.72
N ALA A 241 18.26 24.76 -4.34
CA ALA A 241 17.68 25.84 -5.12
C ALA A 241 16.92 25.32 -6.35
N LEU A 242 17.45 24.33 -7.07
CA LEU A 242 16.78 23.69 -8.19
C LEU A 242 15.50 22.96 -7.75
N GLU A 243 15.59 22.10 -6.74
CA GLU A 243 14.45 21.34 -6.22
C GLU A 243 13.37 22.27 -5.65
N THR A 244 13.76 23.39 -5.03
CA THR A 244 12.80 24.43 -4.58
C THR A 244 12.01 25.01 -5.74
N ARG A 245 12.67 25.35 -6.87
CA ARG A 245 11.98 25.85 -8.06
C ARG A 245 11.00 24.84 -8.64
N LEU A 246 11.33 23.54 -8.59
CA LEU A 246 10.41 22.48 -8.99
C LEU A 246 9.23 22.37 -8.02
N ALA A 247 9.49 22.40 -6.71
CA ALA A 247 8.46 22.33 -5.67
C ALA A 247 7.44 23.49 -5.77
N GLU A 248 7.90 24.71 -6.11
CA GLU A 248 7.05 25.89 -6.31
C GLU A 248 5.95 25.66 -7.36
N VAL A 249 6.22 24.85 -8.40
CA VAL A 249 5.31 24.61 -9.52
C VAL A 249 4.58 23.25 -9.44
N MET A 250 4.88 22.43 -8.44
CA MET A 250 4.20 21.17 -8.17
C MET A 250 2.79 21.38 -7.61
N TRP A 251 1.87 20.50 -8.00
CA TRP A 251 0.56 20.39 -7.35
C TRP A 251 0.73 19.90 -5.92
N THR A 252 -0.16 20.36 -5.06
CA THR A 252 -0.31 19.90 -3.67
C THR A 252 -0.78 18.44 -3.63
N LYS A 253 -0.56 17.77 -2.49
CA LYS A 253 -1.05 16.41 -2.24
C LYS A 253 -2.58 16.32 -2.33
N GLU A 254 -3.31 17.36 -1.93
CA GLU A 254 -4.76 17.45 -2.03
C GLU A 254 -5.23 17.51 -3.49
N GLU A 255 -4.58 18.32 -4.32
CA GLU A 255 -4.88 18.39 -5.75
C GLU A 255 -4.61 17.06 -6.47
N ASN A 256 -3.59 16.31 -6.02
CA ASN A 256 -3.23 15.01 -6.58
C ASN A 256 -4.23 13.87 -6.26
N ARG A 257 -5.15 14.08 -5.31
CA ARG A 257 -6.26 13.15 -5.01
C ARG A 257 -7.42 13.26 -6.02
N ASP A 258 -7.47 14.33 -6.80
CA ASP A 258 -8.53 14.55 -7.81
C ASP A 258 -8.20 13.84 -9.12
N TRP A 259 -8.76 12.64 -9.30
CA TRP A 259 -8.59 11.83 -10.51
C TRP A 259 -9.11 12.50 -11.79
N SER A 260 -10.17 13.31 -11.70
CA SER A 260 -10.71 14.02 -12.86
C SER A 260 -9.76 15.12 -13.33
N LYS A 261 -9.12 15.82 -12.40
CA LYS A 261 -8.10 16.83 -12.68
C LYS A 261 -6.84 16.21 -13.27
N ARG A 262 -6.51 14.96 -12.89
CA ARG A 262 -5.36 14.21 -13.39
C ARG A 262 -5.57 13.56 -14.76
N TYR A 263 -6.80 13.49 -15.27
CA TYR A 263 -7.09 12.87 -16.56
C TYR A 263 -6.93 13.88 -17.71
N ASN A 264 -5.71 14.06 -18.21
CA ASN A 264 -5.42 14.95 -19.35
C ASN A 264 -4.71 14.15 -20.48
N PRO A 265 -5.48 13.45 -21.33
CA PRO A 265 -4.91 12.70 -22.44
C PRO A 265 -4.31 13.63 -23.49
N MET A 266 -3.05 13.37 -23.87
CA MET A 266 -2.30 14.12 -24.86
C MET A 266 -1.58 13.17 -25.82
N ASN A 267 -1.42 13.59 -27.07
CA ASN A 267 -0.45 12.99 -28.00
C ASN A 267 0.88 13.76 -27.97
N LEU A 268 1.89 13.27 -28.69
CA LEU A 268 3.21 13.90 -28.74
C LEU A 268 3.18 15.37 -29.21
N ASP A 269 2.36 15.71 -30.20
CA ASP A 269 2.27 17.09 -30.70
C ASP A 269 1.73 18.04 -29.61
N GLN A 270 0.74 17.60 -28.84
CA GLN A 270 0.19 18.35 -27.72
C GLN A 270 1.18 18.50 -26.56
N LEU A 271 1.98 17.47 -26.28
CA LEU A 271 3.06 17.57 -25.29
C LEU A 271 4.11 18.61 -25.71
N ASN A 272 4.49 18.61 -26.99
CA ASN A 272 5.42 19.58 -27.56
C ASN A 272 4.84 21.01 -27.56
N GLU A 273 3.52 21.18 -27.70
CA GLU A 273 2.87 22.48 -27.56
C GLU A 273 2.82 22.96 -26.11
N MET A 274 2.51 22.07 -25.16
CA MET A 274 2.42 22.35 -23.73
C MET A 274 3.77 22.77 -23.14
N ALA A 275 4.83 22.00 -23.41
CA ALA A 275 6.16 22.23 -22.88
C ALA A 275 7.22 22.09 -23.98
N PRO A 276 7.35 23.07 -24.90
CA PRO A 276 8.23 23.00 -26.06
C PRO A 276 9.72 22.93 -25.72
N GLN A 277 10.08 23.26 -24.49
CA GLN A 277 11.45 23.14 -23.98
C GLN A 277 11.84 21.70 -23.70
N ILE A 278 10.86 20.81 -23.42
CA ILE A 278 11.10 19.40 -23.12
C ILE A 278 11.13 18.62 -24.43
N ASN A 279 12.23 17.90 -24.67
CA ASN A 279 12.32 17.02 -25.84
C ASN A 279 11.63 15.68 -25.57
N TRP A 280 10.28 15.70 -25.57
CA TRP A 280 9.44 14.54 -25.27
C TRP A 280 9.73 13.35 -26.17
N ALA A 281 9.86 13.58 -27.48
CA ALA A 281 10.12 12.52 -28.45
C ALA A 281 11.42 11.78 -28.12
N LEU A 282 12.49 12.54 -27.87
CA LEU A 282 13.79 11.99 -27.52
C LEU A 282 13.75 11.21 -26.20
N GLY A 283 13.06 11.76 -25.20
CA GLY A 283 12.89 11.12 -23.90
C GLY A 283 12.18 9.77 -24.04
N PHE A 284 11.05 9.73 -24.73
CA PHE A 284 10.28 8.49 -24.94
C PHE A 284 11.02 7.47 -25.81
N GLU A 285 11.66 7.89 -26.90
CA GLU A 285 12.46 6.98 -27.74
C GLU A 285 13.61 6.36 -26.95
N THR A 286 14.28 7.14 -26.11
CA THR A 286 15.37 6.65 -25.24
C THR A 286 14.85 5.67 -24.20
N ALA A 287 13.67 5.93 -23.66
CA ALA A 287 12.95 5.04 -22.75
C ALA A 287 12.30 3.83 -23.46
N GLN A 288 12.39 3.70 -24.79
CA GLN A 288 11.69 2.66 -25.55
C GLN A 288 10.15 2.72 -25.42
N ILE A 289 9.63 3.90 -25.15
CA ILE A 289 8.20 4.19 -25.11
C ILE A 289 7.76 4.63 -26.52
N PRO A 290 6.74 3.99 -27.13
CA PRO A 290 6.29 4.40 -28.46
C PRO A 290 5.78 5.84 -28.48
N THR A 291 6.35 6.68 -29.34
CA THR A 291 5.96 8.09 -29.48
C THR A 291 4.57 8.27 -30.10
N SER A 292 4.02 7.22 -30.71
CA SER A 292 2.64 7.17 -31.21
C SER A 292 1.60 6.92 -30.12
N SER A 293 2.02 6.67 -28.88
CA SER A 293 1.12 6.41 -27.76
C SER A 293 0.32 7.64 -27.34
N GLN A 294 -0.75 7.40 -26.59
CA GLN A 294 -1.43 8.43 -25.83
C GLN A 294 -0.83 8.52 -24.43
N PHE A 295 -0.62 9.74 -23.94
CA PHE A 295 -0.02 10.03 -22.65
C PHE A 295 -1.07 10.69 -21.74
N LEU A 296 -1.29 10.14 -20.55
CA LEU A 296 -2.13 10.72 -19.51
C LEU A 296 -1.27 11.63 -18.63
N VAL A 297 -1.29 12.92 -18.92
CA VAL A 297 -0.52 13.92 -18.17
C VAL A 297 -1.27 14.27 -16.88
N SER A 298 -0.74 13.84 -15.73
CA SER A 298 -1.44 14.03 -14.45
C SER A 298 -1.44 15.48 -13.98
N GLN A 299 -0.35 16.23 -14.19
CA GLN A 299 -0.24 17.63 -13.77
C GLN A 299 0.25 18.52 -14.92
N PRO A 300 -0.61 18.89 -15.90
CA PRO A 300 -0.18 19.67 -17.06
C PRO A 300 0.55 20.98 -16.71
N SER A 301 0.03 21.75 -15.75
CA SER A 301 0.63 23.03 -15.36
C SER A 301 2.01 22.89 -14.71
N PHE A 302 2.32 21.74 -14.10
CA PHE A 302 3.67 21.47 -13.61
C PHE A 302 4.63 21.38 -14.80
N PHE A 303 4.31 20.61 -15.84
CA PHE A 303 5.19 20.44 -17.00
C PHE A 303 5.32 21.71 -17.85
N GLU A 304 4.24 22.49 -18.00
CA GLU A 304 4.29 23.82 -18.63
C GLU A 304 5.30 24.74 -17.93
N ALA A 305 5.36 24.71 -16.60
CA ALA A 305 6.26 25.55 -15.81
C ALA A 305 7.66 24.94 -15.61
N ALA A 306 7.77 23.61 -15.56
CA ALA A 306 9.03 22.89 -15.41
C ALA A 306 9.89 22.95 -16.68
N GLY A 307 9.28 23.01 -17.88
CA GLY A 307 10.01 23.14 -19.14
C GLY A 307 11.00 24.32 -19.15
N PRO A 308 10.56 25.56 -18.87
CA PRO A 308 11.44 26.71 -18.68
C PRO A 308 12.48 26.53 -17.56
N ILE A 309 12.09 25.96 -16.41
CA ILE A 309 13.03 25.69 -15.31
C ILE A 309 14.17 24.78 -15.77
N ILE A 310 13.86 23.72 -16.52
CA ILE A 310 14.85 22.79 -17.05
C ILE A 310 15.76 23.49 -18.06
N ALA A 311 15.20 24.22 -19.02
CA ALA A 311 15.97 24.86 -20.08
C ALA A 311 16.86 26.02 -19.62
N GLU A 312 16.43 26.78 -18.60
CA GLU A 312 17.17 27.93 -18.08
C GLU A 312 18.20 27.57 -17.02
N THR A 313 18.06 26.40 -16.38
CA THR A 313 19.00 25.93 -15.37
C THR A 313 20.34 25.56 -16.03
N PRO A 314 21.48 26.05 -15.50
CA PRO A 314 22.79 25.71 -16.06
C PRO A 314 22.99 24.20 -16.12
N LEU A 315 23.54 23.72 -17.24
CA LEU A 315 23.75 22.28 -17.46
C LEU A 315 24.60 21.63 -16.38
N GLU A 316 25.57 22.35 -15.82
CA GLU A 316 26.39 21.85 -14.71
C GLU A 316 25.56 21.61 -13.43
N THR A 317 24.52 22.40 -13.16
CA THR A 317 23.58 22.12 -12.06
C THR A 317 22.79 20.84 -12.32
N TRP A 318 22.41 20.57 -13.57
CA TRP A 318 21.76 19.32 -13.93
C TRP A 318 22.68 18.10 -13.82
N LYS A 319 23.96 18.25 -14.17
CA LYS A 319 24.96 17.20 -13.94
C LYS A 319 25.19 16.92 -12.46
N ASP A 320 25.21 17.97 -11.64
CA ASP A 320 25.26 17.85 -10.18
C ASP A 320 24.03 17.09 -9.67
N TYR A 321 22.85 17.49 -10.13
CA TYR A 321 21.57 16.87 -9.74
C TYR A 321 21.57 15.38 -10.10
N LEU A 322 21.88 15.02 -11.35
CA LEU A 322 21.86 13.62 -11.77
C LEU A 322 22.94 12.80 -11.06
N SER A 323 24.15 13.35 -10.88
CA SER A 323 25.21 12.67 -10.13
C SER A 323 24.76 12.39 -8.70
N PHE A 324 24.18 13.39 -8.02
CA PHE A 324 23.66 13.22 -6.66
C PHE A 324 22.52 12.20 -6.60
N GLN A 325 21.52 12.29 -7.48
CA GLN A 325 20.40 11.35 -7.51
C GLN A 325 20.89 9.92 -7.76
N THR A 326 21.82 9.70 -8.69
CA THR A 326 22.39 8.37 -8.94
C THR A 326 23.16 7.83 -7.75
N ILE A 327 24.02 8.64 -7.11
CA ILE A 327 24.76 8.20 -5.93
C ILE A 327 23.80 7.94 -4.76
N SER A 328 22.81 8.80 -4.55
CA SER A 328 21.83 8.68 -3.46
C SER A 328 20.97 7.42 -3.62
N GLU A 329 20.47 7.14 -4.83
CA GLU A 329 19.67 5.94 -5.14
C GLU A 329 20.44 4.66 -4.81
N PHE A 330 21.70 4.57 -5.25
CA PHE A 330 22.51 3.37 -5.00
C PHE A 330 23.24 3.36 -3.66
N SER A 331 23.22 4.46 -2.89
CA SER A 331 23.93 4.57 -1.61
C SER A 331 23.72 3.39 -0.65
N PRO A 332 22.50 2.82 -0.51
CA PRO A 332 22.28 1.64 0.34
C PRO A 332 23.12 0.39 -0.03
N VAL A 333 23.63 0.32 -1.26
CA VAL A 333 24.38 -0.82 -1.80
C VAL A 333 25.80 -0.50 -2.29
N LEU A 334 26.26 0.76 -2.20
CA LEU A 334 27.63 1.19 -2.55
C LEU A 334 28.67 0.96 -1.44
N GLY A 335 28.30 0.31 -0.33
CA GLY A 335 29.18 0.06 0.82
C GLY A 335 28.74 0.80 2.07
N ASP A 336 29.38 0.48 3.21
CA ASP A 336 28.85 0.84 4.53
C ASP A 336 28.80 2.36 4.78
N GLN A 337 29.75 3.13 4.26
CA GLN A 337 29.78 4.60 4.44
C GLN A 337 28.64 5.29 3.69
N PHE A 338 28.36 4.90 2.44
CA PHE A 338 27.23 5.44 1.68
C PHE A 338 25.90 5.01 2.28
N ALA A 339 25.78 3.75 2.69
CA ALA A 339 24.58 3.25 3.34
C ALA A 339 24.30 3.98 4.66
N GLU A 340 25.34 4.30 5.43
CA GLU A 340 25.22 5.08 6.67
C GLU A 340 24.79 6.54 6.40
N LEU A 341 25.32 7.21 5.36
CA LEU A 341 24.86 8.55 4.97
C LEU A 341 23.38 8.55 4.60
N SER A 342 22.95 7.61 3.74
CA SER A 342 21.55 7.46 3.34
C SER A 342 20.65 7.18 4.55
N PHE A 343 21.05 6.27 5.44
CA PHE A 343 20.32 6.01 6.70
C PHE A 343 20.21 7.24 7.60
N ASN A 344 21.32 7.96 7.79
CA ASN A 344 21.37 9.13 8.67
C ASN A 344 20.43 10.24 8.20
N PHE A 345 20.27 10.40 6.88
CA PHE A 345 19.34 11.36 6.30
C PHE A 345 17.90 10.84 6.32
N PHE A 346 17.59 9.80 5.52
CA PHE A 346 16.23 9.37 5.25
C PHE A 346 15.52 8.74 6.44
N ARG A 347 16.24 8.01 7.31
CA ARG A 347 15.64 7.24 8.40
C ARG A 347 15.86 7.90 9.75
N LYS A 348 17.09 8.29 10.07
CA LYS A 348 17.40 8.91 11.35
C LYS A 348 16.95 10.37 11.40
N GLY A 349 17.32 11.17 10.39
CA GLY A 349 17.01 12.59 10.33
C GLY A 349 15.52 12.89 10.18
N LEU A 350 14.88 12.26 9.19
CA LEU A 350 13.47 12.53 8.84
C LEU A 350 12.44 11.72 9.65
N SER A 351 12.83 10.58 10.22
CA SER A 351 11.91 9.66 10.91
C SER A 351 12.35 9.25 12.33
N GLY A 352 13.45 9.79 12.83
CA GLY A 352 13.92 9.56 14.22
C GLY A 352 14.45 8.15 14.50
N VAL A 353 14.75 7.33 13.48
CA VAL A 353 15.26 5.96 13.68
C VAL A 353 16.67 5.99 14.29
N ASP A 354 16.90 5.29 15.39
CA ASP A 354 18.18 5.37 16.13
C ASP A 354 19.32 4.57 15.48
N LYS A 355 19.02 3.38 14.95
CA LYS A 355 19.98 2.44 14.37
C LYS A 355 19.54 1.93 13.01
N GLN A 356 20.49 1.71 12.12
CA GLN A 356 20.20 1.06 10.86
C GLN A 356 19.78 -0.39 11.08
N GLU A 357 18.85 -0.85 10.26
CA GLU A 357 18.47 -2.25 10.23
C GLU A 357 19.68 -3.15 9.93
N PRO A 358 19.78 -4.31 10.60
CA PRO A 358 20.88 -5.23 10.37
C PRO A 358 20.90 -5.68 8.91
N ARG A 359 22.10 -5.94 8.38
CA ARG A 359 22.29 -6.19 6.94
C ARG A 359 21.39 -7.29 6.37
N TRP A 360 21.16 -8.38 7.10
CA TRP A 360 20.27 -9.46 6.68
C TRP A 360 18.84 -8.98 6.42
N LYS A 361 18.37 -7.99 7.19
CA LYS A 361 17.01 -7.45 7.10
C LYS A 361 16.86 -6.68 5.78
N ARG A 362 17.82 -5.79 5.52
CA ARG A 362 17.92 -5.05 4.26
C ARG A 362 18.14 -5.97 3.05
N ALA A 363 18.87 -7.07 3.21
CA ALA A 363 19.05 -8.08 2.17
C ALA A 363 17.73 -8.78 1.81
N VAL A 364 16.96 -9.19 2.84
CA VAL A 364 15.63 -9.79 2.64
C VAL A 364 14.69 -8.82 1.95
N ASP A 365 14.66 -7.56 2.38
CA ASP A 365 13.83 -6.53 1.75
C ASP A 365 14.24 -6.27 0.30
N ALA A 366 15.54 -6.27 0.00
CA ALA A 366 16.04 -6.11 -1.37
C ALA A 366 15.67 -7.30 -2.27
N VAL A 367 15.77 -8.54 -1.78
CA VAL A 367 15.28 -9.73 -2.51
C VAL A 367 13.76 -9.61 -2.72
N ASN A 368 13.02 -9.18 -1.69
CA ASN A 368 11.58 -9.00 -1.77
C ASN A 368 11.16 -7.92 -2.79
N GLY A 369 11.88 -6.81 -2.86
CA GLY A 369 11.62 -5.74 -3.84
C GLY A 369 11.91 -6.15 -5.29
N ASN A 370 12.85 -7.06 -5.52
CA ASN A 370 13.25 -7.46 -6.87
C ASN A 370 12.60 -8.76 -7.35
N MET A 371 12.24 -9.66 -6.43
CA MET A 371 11.77 -11.02 -6.71
C MET A 371 10.68 -11.48 -5.73
N GLY A 372 9.89 -10.55 -5.22
CA GLY A 372 8.96 -10.79 -4.11
C GLY A 372 7.93 -11.89 -4.37
N GLU A 373 7.49 -12.10 -5.61
CA GLU A 373 6.56 -13.20 -5.92
C GLU A 373 7.21 -14.60 -5.87
N LEU A 374 8.53 -14.72 -6.10
CA LEU A 374 9.24 -15.97 -5.87
C LEU A 374 9.26 -16.31 -4.38
N LEU A 375 9.50 -15.31 -3.52
CA LEU A 375 9.41 -15.47 -2.07
C LEU A 375 7.97 -15.70 -1.61
N GLY A 376 6.99 -15.07 -2.28
CA GLY A 376 5.57 -15.24 -2.00
C GLY A 376 5.09 -16.67 -2.20
N GLN A 377 5.56 -17.36 -3.26
CA GLN A 377 5.28 -18.78 -3.48
C GLN A 377 5.74 -19.63 -2.29
N LEU A 378 6.98 -19.43 -1.85
CA LEU A 378 7.55 -20.14 -0.69
C LEU A 378 6.83 -19.79 0.61
N TYR A 379 6.47 -18.51 0.79
CA TYR A 379 5.79 -18.02 1.97
C TYR A 379 4.40 -18.65 2.13
N VAL A 380 3.57 -18.65 1.07
CA VAL A 380 2.22 -19.21 1.18
C VAL A 380 2.20 -20.72 1.30
N GLU A 381 3.18 -21.42 0.72
CA GLU A 381 3.33 -22.87 0.92
C GLU A 381 3.55 -23.23 2.39
N LYS A 382 4.30 -22.41 3.13
CA LYS A 382 4.71 -22.70 4.52
C LYS A 382 3.82 -22.03 5.58
N HIS A 383 3.27 -20.85 5.30
CA HIS A 383 2.66 -19.98 6.31
C HIS A 383 1.17 -19.67 6.07
N PHE A 384 0.56 -20.05 4.93
CA PHE A 384 -0.85 -19.75 4.66
C PHE A 384 -1.75 -20.99 4.79
N GLN A 385 -2.92 -20.83 5.42
CA GLN A 385 -3.89 -21.90 5.63
C GLN A 385 -5.10 -21.77 4.71
N ALA A 386 -5.48 -22.85 4.03
CA ALA A 386 -6.63 -22.84 3.10
C ALA A 386 -7.97 -22.45 3.77
N GLU A 387 -8.14 -22.77 5.06
CA GLU A 387 -9.32 -22.37 5.85
C GLU A 387 -9.47 -20.85 5.97
N SER A 388 -8.34 -20.11 6.00
CA SER A 388 -8.36 -18.65 6.09
C SER A 388 -9.05 -18.02 4.87
N LYS A 389 -8.78 -18.55 3.67
CA LYS A 389 -9.42 -18.09 2.43
C LYS A 389 -10.95 -18.30 2.48
N GLN A 390 -11.39 -19.49 2.91
CA GLN A 390 -12.83 -19.82 2.97
C GLN A 390 -13.60 -18.93 3.94
N ARG A 391 -13.05 -18.65 5.12
CA ARG A 391 -13.68 -17.75 6.10
C ARG A 391 -13.69 -16.30 5.63
N MET A 392 -12.60 -15.86 4.98
CA MET A 392 -12.56 -14.54 4.36
C MET A 392 -13.61 -14.37 3.26
N ASP A 393 -13.82 -15.37 2.41
CA ASP A 393 -14.87 -15.34 1.38
C ASP A 393 -16.26 -15.13 1.99
N VAL A 394 -16.58 -15.84 3.08
CA VAL A 394 -17.86 -15.67 3.80
C VAL A 394 -17.98 -14.26 4.39
N MET A 395 -16.91 -13.75 5.01
CA MET A 395 -16.92 -12.42 5.60
C MET A 395 -17.11 -11.33 4.55
N ILE A 396 -16.41 -11.40 3.42
CA ILE A 396 -16.56 -10.46 2.29
C ILE A 396 -18.01 -10.47 1.77
N GLN A 397 -18.62 -11.65 1.60
CA GLN A 397 -20.03 -11.73 1.19
C GLN A 397 -20.98 -11.11 2.21
N ASN A 398 -20.70 -11.25 3.51
CA ASN A 398 -21.50 -10.62 4.55
C ASN A 398 -21.33 -9.08 4.55
N LEU A 399 -20.13 -8.58 4.32
CA LEU A 399 -19.84 -7.15 4.19
C LEU A 399 -20.52 -6.55 2.95
N ILE A 400 -20.50 -7.22 1.81
CA ILE A 400 -21.23 -6.79 0.60
C ILE A 400 -22.73 -6.67 0.88
N LYS A 401 -23.33 -7.68 1.53
CA LYS A 401 -24.76 -7.63 1.90
C LYS A 401 -25.08 -6.50 2.88
N ALA A 402 -24.19 -6.23 3.83
CA ALA A 402 -24.36 -5.15 4.79
C ALA A 402 -24.25 -3.78 4.11
N TYR A 403 -23.31 -3.60 3.18
CA TYR A 403 -23.24 -2.40 2.33
C TYR A 403 -24.51 -2.22 1.50
N GLU A 404 -25.01 -3.28 0.86
CA GLU A 404 -26.25 -3.23 0.08
C GLU A 404 -27.43 -2.78 0.94
N ALA A 405 -27.59 -3.36 2.13
CA ALA A 405 -28.64 -2.97 3.07
C ALA A 405 -28.50 -1.50 3.49
N SER A 406 -27.29 -1.05 3.80
CA SER A 406 -27.04 0.33 4.23
C SER A 406 -27.31 1.35 3.11
N ILE A 407 -26.85 1.08 1.88
CA ILE A 407 -27.07 1.95 0.71
C ILE A 407 -28.55 2.16 0.44
N LEU A 408 -29.36 1.10 0.53
CA LEU A 408 -30.81 1.18 0.31
C LEU A 408 -31.51 2.09 1.33
N GLU A 409 -31.00 2.14 2.57
CA GLU A 409 -31.54 2.96 3.66
C GLU A 409 -31.02 4.41 3.67
N LEU A 410 -30.06 4.79 2.80
CA LEU A 410 -29.54 6.16 2.77
C LEU A 410 -30.63 7.16 2.37
N GLU A 411 -31.04 8.02 3.31
CA GLU A 411 -32.06 9.05 3.05
C GLU A 411 -31.54 10.24 2.24
N TRP A 412 -30.21 10.43 2.22
CA TRP A 412 -29.58 11.58 1.57
C TRP A 412 -29.29 11.34 0.08
N MET A 413 -29.30 10.08 -0.37
CA MET A 413 -28.97 9.68 -1.74
C MET A 413 -30.24 9.36 -2.54
N SER A 414 -30.35 9.87 -3.77
CA SER A 414 -31.46 9.54 -4.66
C SER A 414 -31.47 8.05 -5.07
N GLU A 415 -32.65 7.53 -5.44
CA GLU A 415 -32.79 6.14 -5.92
C GLU A 415 -31.96 5.85 -7.18
N GLU A 416 -31.72 6.86 -8.03
CA GLU A 416 -30.87 6.74 -9.21
C GLU A 416 -29.41 6.49 -8.84
N THR A 417 -28.85 7.32 -7.95
CA THR A 417 -27.46 7.16 -7.48
C THR A 417 -27.31 5.88 -6.65
N LYS A 418 -28.30 5.50 -5.83
CA LYS A 418 -28.30 4.21 -5.12
C LYS A 418 -28.20 3.03 -6.08
N GLN A 419 -28.94 3.04 -7.19
CA GLN A 419 -28.89 1.94 -8.16
C GLN A 419 -27.51 1.82 -8.81
N GLN A 420 -26.83 2.93 -9.09
CA GLN A 420 -25.43 2.92 -9.57
C GLN A 420 -24.44 2.45 -8.48
N ALA A 421 -24.63 2.87 -7.23
CA ALA A 421 -23.81 2.42 -6.12
C ALA A 421 -23.93 0.90 -5.90
N LEU A 422 -25.14 0.34 -6.04
CA LEU A 422 -25.38 -1.10 -6.00
C LEU A 422 -24.75 -1.84 -7.19
N ASP A 423 -24.83 -1.30 -8.41
CA ASP A 423 -24.13 -1.88 -9.57
C ASP A 423 -22.62 -1.96 -9.31
N LYS A 424 -22.04 -0.88 -8.79
CA LYS A 424 -20.62 -0.86 -8.40
C LYS A 424 -20.29 -1.88 -7.31
N LEU A 425 -21.08 -1.91 -6.24
CA LEU A 425 -20.89 -2.82 -5.11
C LEU A 425 -20.91 -4.29 -5.56
N HIS A 426 -21.85 -4.67 -6.44
CA HIS A 426 -22.01 -6.05 -6.91
C HIS A 426 -20.95 -6.48 -7.92
N LYS A 427 -20.13 -5.55 -8.42
CA LYS A 427 -19.00 -5.80 -9.34
C LYS A 427 -17.64 -5.83 -8.67
N PHE A 428 -17.55 -5.64 -7.35
CA PHE A 428 -16.29 -5.76 -6.63
C PHE A 428 -15.64 -7.12 -6.82
N THR A 429 -14.35 -7.14 -7.15
CA THR A 429 -13.56 -8.37 -7.28
C THR A 429 -12.65 -8.57 -6.07
N PRO A 430 -12.88 -9.59 -5.22
CA PRO A 430 -11.99 -9.88 -4.11
C PRO A 430 -10.80 -10.75 -4.52
N LYS A 431 -9.61 -10.41 -4.00
CA LYS A 431 -8.37 -11.19 -4.13
C LYS A 431 -7.80 -11.49 -2.74
N ILE A 432 -7.61 -12.77 -2.42
CA ILE A 432 -7.35 -13.23 -1.05
C ILE A 432 -6.14 -14.16 -1.01
N GLY A 433 -5.16 -13.81 -0.18
CA GLY A 433 -3.95 -14.58 0.09
C GLY A 433 -2.84 -14.32 -0.92
N TYR A 434 -3.01 -14.75 -2.16
CA TYR A 434 -1.96 -14.79 -3.17
C TYR A 434 -2.51 -14.83 -4.61
N PRO A 435 -1.69 -14.44 -5.63
CA PRO A 435 -2.10 -14.46 -7.03
C PRO A 435 -2.30 -15.87 -7.59
N ASP A 436 -3.26 -16.03 -8.49
CA ASP A 436 -3.46 -17.26 -9.25
C ASP A 436 -2.40 -17.45 -10.35
N LYS A 437 -1.79 -16.34 -10.81
CA LYS A 437 -0.75 -16.30 -11.84
C LYS A 437 0.46 -15.55 -11.29
N TRP A 438 1.62 -16.21 -11.31
CA TRP A 438 2.88 -15.64 -10.84
C TRP A 438 3.67 -14.98 -11.97
N ILE A 439 4.47 -13.97 -11.62
CA ILE A 439 5.46 -13.34 -12.51
C ILE A 439 6.50 -14.38 -12.95
N ASP A 440 6.81 -14.38 -14.25
CA ASP A 440 7.90 -15.16 -14.81
C ASP A 440 9.23 -14.38 -14.72
N TYR A 441 10.12 -14.86 -13.86
CA TYR A 441 11.45 -14.27 -13.63
C TYR A 441 12.54 -14.84 -14.55
N SER A 442 12.20 -15.61 -15.57
CA SER A 442 13.19 -16.25 -16.46
C SER A 442 14.16 -15.25 -17.11
N ASN A 443 13.67 -14.05 -17.44
CA ASN A 443 14.46 -12.98 -18.07
C ASN A 443 15.22 -12.07 -17.08
N LEU A 444 15.03 -12.25 -15.76
CA LEU A 444 15.80 -11.50 -14.76
C LEU A 444 17.19 -12.12 -14.61
N GLU A 445 18.25 -11.42 -14.99
CA GLU A 445 19.62 -11.90 -14.80
C GLU A 445 20.17 -11.52 -13.43
N ILE A 446 20.61 -12.51 -12.64
CA ILE A 446 21.33 -12.32 -11.38
C ILE A 446 22.74 -12.87 -11.52
N VAL A 447 23.72 -11.99 -11.31
CA VAL A 447 25.15 -12.23 -11.38
C VAL A 447 25.71 -12.51 -9.98
N GLU A 448 26.38 -13.65 -9.83
CA GLU A 448 27.00 -14.04 -8.57
C GLU A 448 28.05 -13.01 -8.13
N GLY A 449 27.95 -12.53 -6.88
CA GLY A 449 28.92 -11.61 -6.28
C GLY A 449 28.87 -10.15 -6.78
N ASP A 450 27.87 -9.77 -7.59
CA ASP A 450 27.72 -8.40 -8.09
C ASP A 450 26.39 -7.74 -7.70
N LEU A 451 26.36 -7.20 -6.49
CA LEU A 451 25.17 -6.58 -5.89
C LEU A 451 24.60 -5.42 -6.73
N LEU A 452 25.44 -4.49 -7.20
CA LEU A 452 24.94 -3.31 -7.91
C LEU A 452 24.30 -3.72 -9.24
N THR A 453 24.98 -4.59 -9.99
CA THR A 453 24.43 -5.13 -11.24
C THR A 453 23.11 -5.85 -10.99
N ASN A 454 23.01 -6.63 -9.90
CA ASN A 454 21.76 -7.32 -9.53
C ASN A 454 20.62 -6.36 -9.21
N VAL A 455 20.89 -5.26 -8.50
CA VAL A 455 19.88 -4.23 -8.21
C VAL A 455 19.42 -3.55 -9.51
N LYS A 456 20.36 -3.14 -10.38
CA LYS A 456 20.02 -2.54 -11.68
C LYS A 456 19.24 -3.48 -12.59
N ASN A 457 19.65 -4.76 -12.65
CA ASN A 457 18.96 -5.77 -13.45
C ASN A 457 17.53 -6.02 -12.96
N GLY A 458 17.31 -5.98 -11.65
CA GLY A 458 15.96 -6.07 -11.07
C GLY A 458 15.08 -4.88 -11.46
N ALA A 459 15.61 -3.66 -11.40
CA ALA A 459 14.90 -2.46 -11.85
C ALA A 459 14.61 -2.49 -13.36
N VAL A 460 15.59 -2.87 -14.20
CA VAL A 460 15.42 -3.02 -15.65
C VAL A 460 14.41 -4.12 -15.99
N PHE A 461 14.40 -5.24 -15.25
CA PHE A 461 13.41 -6.30 -15.41
C PHE A 461 11.99 -5.78 -15.10
N ALA A 462 11.82 -5.04 -14.00
CA ALA A 462 10.55 -4.43 -13.65
C ALA A 462 10.10 -3.43 -14.73
N TYR A 463 11.00 -2.55 -15.18
CA TYR A 463 10.76 -1.60 -16.25
C TYR A 463 10.28 -2.27 -17.54
N ASN A 464 11.03 -3.27 -18.03
CA ASN A 464 10.69 -3.98 -19.26
C ASN A 464 9.35 -4.71 -19.14
N ARG A 465 9.02 -5.25 -17.97
CA ARG A 465 7.70 -5.87 -17.74
C ARG A 465 6.57 -4.87 -17.90
N GLU A 466 6.73 -3.64 -17.40
CA GLU A 466 5.72 -2.59 -17.57
C GLU A 466 5.61 -2.12 -19.03
N ILE A 467 6.74 -1.92 -19.71
CA ILE A 467 6.77 -1.56 -21.14
C ILE A 467 6.10 -2.64 -22.01
N ASP A 468 6.36 -3.91 -21.69
CA ASP A 468 5.77 -5.06 -22.37
C ASP A 468 4.24 -5.13 -22.26
N LYS A 469 3.59 -4.32 -21.41
CA LYS A 469 2.13 -4.23 -21.28
C LYS A 469 1.49 -3.33 -22.34
N LEU A 470 2.21 -2.35 -22.91
CA LEU A 470 1.62 -1.29 -23.74
C LEU A 470 0.86 -1.81 -24.97
N ASP A 471 1.33 -2.88 -25.59
CA ASP A 471 0.69 -3.50 -26.77
C ASP A 471 -0.23 -4.69 -26.41
N LYS A 472 -0.53 -4.89 -25.12
CA LYS A 472 -1.31 -6.02 -24.60
C LYS A 472 -2.57 -5.52 -23.89
N PRO A 473 -3.64 -6.35 -23.84
CA PRO A 473 -4.76 -6.10 -22.93
C PRO A 473 -4.28 -6.03 -21.48
N VAL A 474 -4.98 -5.27 -20.66
CA VAL A 474 -4.75 -5.20 -19.21
C VAL A 474 -4.89 -6.59 -18.58
N ASP A 475 -3.89 -7.01 -17.80
CA ASP A 475 -3.94 -8.24 -17.02
C ASP A 475 -4.48 -7.96 -15.60
N LYS A 476 -5.80 -8.02 -15.45
CA LYS A 476 -6.48 -7.82 -14.15
C LYS A 476 -6.20 -8.94 -13.14
N THR A 477 -5.39 -9.96 -13.47
CA THR A 477 -4.95 -10.98 -12.50
C THR A 477 -3.71 -10.56 -11.71
N GLU A 478 -3.03 -9.49 -12.13
CA GLU A 478 -1.85 -8.94 -11.42
C GLU A 478 -2.21 -8.40 -10.02
N TRP A 479 -1.23 -8.42 -9.12
CA TRP A 479 -1.36 -7.92 -7.75
C TRP A 479 -0.42 -6.73 -7.53
N GLY A 480 -0.87 -5.72 -6.78
CA GLY A 480 -0.04 -4.59 -6.36
C GLY A 480 0.81 -4.88 -5.12
N MET A 481 0.61 -6.02 -4.45
CA MET A 481 1.33 -6.40 -3.23
C MET A 481 1.67 -7.88 -3.22
N THR A 482 2.81 -8.23 -2.63
CA THR A 482 3.23 -9.62 -2.43
C THR A 482 2.44 -10.30 -1.30
N PRO A 483 2.27 -11.63 -1.31
CA PRO A 483 1.53 -12.35 -0.26
C PRO A 483 2.01 -12.11 1.18
N GLN A 484 3.30 -11.84 1.35
CA GLN A 484 3.99 -11.59 2.62
C GLN A 484 3.95 -10.12 3.07
N THR A 485 3.25 -9.24 2.33
CA THR A 485 3.04 -7.84 2.70
C THR A 485 1.90 -7.70 3.70
N VAL A 486 2.15 -7.13 4.88
CA VAL A 486 1.10 -6.85 5.87
C VAL A 486 0.42 -5.53 5.54
N ASN A 487 -0.57 -5.59 4.65
CA ASN A 487 -1.43 -4.48 4.30
C ASN A 487 -2.70 -5.00 3.59
N ALA A 488 -3.56 -4.11 3.12
CA ALA A 488 -4.63 -4.37 2.15
C ALA A 488 -4.71 -3.19 1.15
N TYR A 489 -5.45 -3.35 0.05
CA TYR A 489 -5.72 -2.23 -0.85
C TYR A 489 -7.00 -2.37 -1.66
N TYR A 490 -7.52 -1.22 -2.08
CA TYR A 490 -8.52 -1.06 -3.14
C TYR A 490 -7.88 -0.48 -4.41
N ASN A 491 -8.25 -1.00 -5.57
CA ASN A 491 -7.88 -0.44 -6.86
C ASN A 491 -9.14 0.04 -7.60
N PRO A 492 -9.30 1.36 -7.83
CA PRO A 492 -10.51 1.91 -8.44
C PRO A 492 -10.71 1.52 -9.90
N VAL A 493 -9.64 1.36 -10.67
CA VAL A 493 -9.72 1.10 -12.12
C VAL A 493 -10.09 -0.36 -12.41
N TRP A 494 -9.83 -1.27 -11.47
CA TRP A 494 -10.25 -2.67 -11.59
C TRP A 494 -11.42 -3.04 -10.67
N ASN A 495 -11.89 -2.07 -9.88
CA ASN A 495 -12.91 -2.25 -8.84
C ASN A 495 -12.65 -3.51 -8.00
N GLU A 496 -11.44 -3.64 -7.47
CA GLU A 496 -10.99 -4.83 -6.72
C GLU A 496 -10.47 -4.48 -5.33
N ILE A 497 -10.61 -5.44 -4.42
CA ILE A 497 -10.09 -5.38 -3.05
C ILE A 497 -9.16 -6.56 -2.81
N VAL A 498 -8.01 -6.31 -2.19
CA VAL A 498 -6.92 -7.29 -2.13
C VAL A 498 -6.37 -7.42 -0.71
N PHE A 499 -6.27 -8.67 -0.25
CA PHE A 499 -5.83 -9.02 1.11
C PHE A 499 -4.70 -10.07 1.02
N PRO A 500 -3.42 -9.65 1.02
CA PRO A 500 -2.26 -10.55 1.11
C PRO A 500 -2.34 -11.55 2.28
N ALA A 501 -1.70 -12.70 2.12
CA ALA A 501 -1.70 -13.77 3.12
C ALA A 501 -1.26 -13.33 4.53
N SER A 502 -0.29 -12.41 4.65
CA SER A 502 0.26 -12.00 5.94
C SER A 502 -0.62 -11.06 6.77
N ILE A 503 -1.63 -10.39 6.19
CA ILE A 503 -2.60 -9.63 7.01
C ILE A 503 -3.66 -10.55 7.62
N LEU A 504 -3.81 -11.78 7.11
CA LEU A 504 -4.77 -12.78 7.58
C LEU A 504 -4.26 -13.55 8.81
N GLN A 505 -3.80 -12.79 9.80
CA GLN A 505 -3.20 -13.28 11.04
C GLN A 505 -3.68 -12.44 12.24
N PRO A 506 -3.60 -12.96 13.48
CA PRO A 506 -3.98 -12.20 14.66
C PRO A 506 -3.12 -10.92 14.79
N PRO A 507 -3.70 -9.79 15.25
CA PRO A 507 -5.05 -9.64 15.76
C PRO A 507 -6.11 -9.30 14.70
N PHE A 508 -5.77 -9.18 13.42
CA PHE A 508 -6.76 -8.89 12.36
C PHE A 508 -7.69 -10.07 12.15
N PHE A 509 -7.12 -11.27 12.00
CA PHE A 509 -7.87 -12.48 11.69
C PHE A 509 -7.32 -13.69 12.46
N ASN A 510 -8.20 -14.37 13.20
CA ASN A 510 -7.88 -15.56 13.95
C ASN A 510 -8.94 -16.64 13.70
N VAL A 511 -8.54 -17.73 13.05
CA VAL A 511 -9.41 -18.88 12.77
C VAL A 511 -9.90 -19.59 14.05
N HIS A 512 -9.27 -19.34 15.20
CA HIS A 512 -9.62 -19.91 16.50
C HIS A 512 -10.24 -18.88 17.48
N ALA A 513 -10.63 -17.70 16.99
CA ALA A 513 -11.37 -16.71 17.76
C ALA A 513 -12.85 -16.66 17.37
N ASP A 514 -13.68 -16.21 18.31
CA ASP A 514 -15.04 -15.76 18.09
C ASP A 514 -15.09 -14.64 17.04
N ASP A 515 -16.15 -14.65 16.23
CA ASP A 515 -16.22 -13.78 15.05
C ASP A 515 -16.33 -12.29 15.39
N ALA A 516 -16.79 -11.91 16.58
CA ALA A 516 -16.87 -10.50 16.96
C ALA A 516 -15.52 -9.78 16.79
N ALA A 517 -14.42 -10.38 17.26
CA ALA A 517 -13.09 -9.79 17.11
C ALA A 517 -12.59 -9.81 15.66
N ASN A 518 -12.90 -10.86 14.89
CA ASN A 518 -12.53 -10.92 13.46
C ASN A 518 -13.27 -9.86 12.66
N TYR A 519 -14.57 -9.62 12.93
CA TYR A 519 -15.32 -8.56 12.29
C TYR A 519 -14.82 -7.17 12.69
N GLY A 520 -14.44 -6.96 13.95
CA GLY A 520 -13.82 -5.72 14.42
C GLY A 520 -12.41 -5.47 13.86
N GLY A 521 -11.67 -6.55 13.60
CA GLY A 521 -10.34 -6.53 12.97
C GLY A 521 -10.43 -6.57 11.45
N ILE A 522 -10.24 -7.75 10.86
CA ILE A 522 -10.20 -7.91 9.40
C ILE A 522 -11.53 -7.53 8.73
N GLY A 523 -12.68 -7.70 9.39
CA GLY A 523 -13.97 -7.27 8.84
C GLY A 523 -14.06 -5.76 8.63
N ALA A 524 -13.53 -4.97 9.56
CA ALA A 524 -13.43 -3.53 9.41
C ALA A 524 -12.42 -3.13 8.33
N VAL A 525 -11.31 -3.87 8.17
CA VAL A 525 -10.38 -3.69 7.03
C VAL A 525 -11.07 -3.99 5.71
N ILE A 526 -11.82 -5.10 5.59
CA ILE A 526 -12.59 -5.41 4.38
C ILE A 526 -13.60 -4.31 4.07
N GLY A 527 -14.32 -3.84 5.09
CA GLY A 527 -15.25 -2.74 4.96
C GLY A 527 -14.55 -1.44 4.52
N HIS A 528 -13.34 -1.18 5.03
CA HIS A 528 -12.51 -0.03 4.65
C HIS A 528 -12.13 -0.08 3.16
N GLU A 529 -11.65 -1.23 2.67
CA GLU A 529 -11.30 -1.40 1.24
C GLU A 529 -12.53 -1.30 0.32
N ILE A 530 -13.70 -1.79 0.73
CA ILE A 530 -14.94 -1.56 -0.02
C ILE A 530 -15.34 -0.08 0.02
N GLY A 531 -15.17 0.56 1.18
CA GLY A 531 -15.42 1.98 1.40
C GLY A 531 -14.61 2.90 0.49
N HIS A 532 -13.38 2.53 0.14
CA HIS A 532 -12.59 3.26 -0.85
C HIS A 532 -13.23 3.32 -2.23
N GLY A 533 -14.06 2.35 -2.62
CA GLY A 533 -14.84 2.44 -3.85
C GLY A 533 -15.90 3.54 -3.83
N PHE A 534 -16.20 4.09 -2.67
CA PHE A 534 -17.23 5.12 -2.50
C PHE A 534 -16.69 6.42 -1.90
N ASP A 535 -15.42 6.48 -1.46
CA ASP A 535 -14.83 7.69 -0.88
C ASP A 535 -14.74 8.88 -1.87
N ASP A 536 -14.14 10.00 -1.43
CA ASP A 536 -14.07 11.25 -2.20
C ASP A 536 -13.36 11.11 -3.57
N SER A 537 -12.49 10.10 -3.70
CA SER A 537 -11.76 9.76 -4.91
C SER A 537 -12.43 8.60 -5.67
N GLY A 538 -12.71 7.49 -5.00
CA GLY A 538 -13.23 6.26 -5.60
C GLY A 538 -14.66 6.36 -6.11
N ARG A 539 -15.50 7.25 -5.54
CA ARG A 539 -16.86 7.51 -6.06
C ARG A 539 -16.88 7.96 -7.52
N ARG A 540 -15.75 8.41 -8.07
CA ARG A 540 -15.65 8.90 -9.45
C ARG A 540 -15.47 7.79 -10.48
N PHE A 541 -15.28 6.55 -10.02
CA PHE A 541 -15.20 5.36 -10.86
C PHE A 541 -16.50 4.57 -10.72
N ASP A 542 -17.04 4.09 -11.83
CA ASP A 542 -18.21 3.21 -11.79
C ASP A 542 -17.83 1.75 -11.46
N GLY A 543 -18.80 0.84 -11.54
CA GLY A 543 -18.60 -0.58 -11.25
C GLY A 543 -17.66 -1.31 -12.20
N ASP A 544 -17.41 -0.76 -13.39
CA ASP A 544 -16.49 -1.31 -14.38
C ASP A 544 -15.10 -0.64 -14.31
N GLY A 545 -14.90 0.27 -13.33
CA GLY A 545 -13.67 1.00 -13.11
C GLY A 545 -13.48 2.20 -14.03
N VAL A 546 -14.55 2.69 -14.68
CA VAL A 546 -14.51 3.82 -15.60
C VAL A 546 -14.71 5.13 -14.84
N LEU A 547 -13.77 6.06 -15.00
CA LEU A 547 -13.81 7.43 -14.49
C LEU A 547 -14.93 8.22 -15.18
N ARG A 548 -16.06 8.35 -14.50
CA ARG A 548 -17.21 9.15 -14.94
C ARG A 548 -18.00 9.66 -13.76
N ASP A 549 -18.71 10.76 -13.97
CA ASP A 549 -19.71 11.20 -13.01
C ASP A 549 -20.98 10.36 -13.18
N TRP A 550 -21.35 9.64 -12.14
CA TRP A 550 -22.53 8.77 -12.09
C TRP A 550 -23.48 9.16 -10.96
N TRP A 551 -23.20 10.27 -10.29
CA TRP A 551 -24.01 10.84 -9.23
C TRP A 551 -24.82 12.01 -9.77
N THR A 552 -25.95 12.29 -9.14
CA THR A 552 -26.62 13.57 -9.35
C THR A 552 -25.83 14.70 -8.66
N GLU A 553 -26.01 15.94 -9.14
CA GLU A 553 -25.40 17.12 -8.51
C GLU A 553 -25.87 17.31 -7.05
N GLU A 554 -27.15 17.00 -6.78
CA GLU A 554 -27.73 17.07 -5.44
C GLU A 554 -27.07 16.04 -4.49
N ASP A 555 -26.91 14.79 -4.94
CA ASP A 555 -26.27 13.75 -4.13
C ASP A 555 -24.78 14.06 -3.89
N THR A 556 -24.09 14.60 -4.91
CA THR A 556 -22.70 15.05 -4.78
C THR A 556 -22.57 16.13 -3.72
N THR A 557 -23.47 17.13 -3.73
CA THR A 557 -23.48 18.20 -2.74
C THR A 557 -23.69 17.65 -1.32
N LYS A 558 -24.66 16.75 -1.14
CA LYS A 558 -24.95 16.13 0.16
C LYS A 558 -23.82 15.23 0.67
N PHE A 559 -23.07 14.59 -0.22
CA PHE A 559 -21.88 13.84 0.14
C PHE A 559 -20.74 14.77 0.55
N ASP A 560 -20.49 15.83 -0.23
CA ASP A 560 -19.45 16.82 0.10
C ASP A 560 -19.71 17.50 1.45
N GLU A 561 -20.97 17.80 1.79
CA GLU A 561 -21.35 18.30 3.12
C GLU A 561 -20.90 17.34 4.25
N ARG A 562 -21.13 16.04 4.08
CA ARG A 562 -20.77 15.01 5.09
C ARG A 562 -19.27 14.77 5.15
N LYS A 563 -18.61 14.67 3.99
CA LYS A 563 -17.15 14.59 3.87
C LYS A 563 -16.50 15.78 4.58
N ASN A 564 -16.95 16.99 4.32
CA ASN A 564 -16.39 18.20 4.92
C ASN A 564 -16.62 18.26 6.42
N LYS A 565 -17.77 17.75 6.92
CA LYS A 565 -18.02 17.61 8.35
C LYS A 565 -17.05 16.62 9.00
N LEU A 566 -16.76 15.49 8.34
CA LEU A 566 -15.75 14.54 8.81
C LEU A 566 -14.34 15.15 8.79
N ALA A 567 -13.97 15.83 7.71
CA ALA A 567 -12.68 16.51 7.61
C ALA A 567 -12.50 17.53 8.75
N ALA A 568 -13.52 18.36 9.02
CA ALA A 568 -13.50 19.32 10.11
C ALA A 568 -13.38 18.66 11.50
N GLN A 569 -13.99 17.48 11.70
CA GLN A 569 -13.80 16.70 12.92
C GLN A 569 -12.31 16.32 13.10
N TYR A 570 -11.66 15.81 12.06
CA TYR A 570 -10.26 15.39 12.12
C TYR A 570 -9.28 16.57 12.22
N GLU A 571 -9.58 17.70 11.58
CA GLU A 571 -8.82 18.96 11.74
C GLU A 571 -8.76 19.45 13.19
N GLY A 572 -9.75 19.08 14.01
CA GLY A 572 -9.78 19.38 15.44
C GLY A 572 -8.86 18.50 16.30
N TYR A 573 -8.25 17.45 15.75
CA TYR A 573 -7.38 16.54 16.49
C TYR A 573 -5.93 17.00 16.49
N GLU A 574 -5.45 17.39 17.66
CA GLU A 574 -4.03 17.69 17.93
C GLU A 574 -3.25 16.39 18.17
N VAL A 575 -2.20 16.18 17.37
CA VAL A 575 -1.41 14.94 17.33
C VAL A 575 -0.12 15.08 18.14
N VAL A 576 0.56 16.19 17.95
CA VAL A 576 1.73 16.65 18.70
C VAL A 576 1.57 18.15 18.91
N ASP A 577 2.19 18.72 19.95
CA ASP A 577 1.98 20.12 20.37
C ASP A 577 1.94 21.11 19.18
N GLY A 578 0.78 21.72 18.97
CA GLY A 578 0.52 22.72 17.94
C GLY A 578 0.28 22.20 16.52
N LEU A 579 0.31 20.88 16.28
CA LEU A 579 0.07 20.28 14.97
C LEU A 579 -1.18 19.40 14.98
N THR A 580 -2.11 19.72 14.08
CA THR A 580 -3.35 18.98 13.88
C THR A 580 -3.32 18.17 12.59
N ILE A 581 -4.27 17.24 12.45
CA ILE A 581 -4.45 16.45 11.22
C ILE A 581 -4.96 17.37 10.10
N ASN A 582 -4.46 17.20 8.88
CA ASN A 582 -5.08 17.77 7.69
C ASN A 582 -6.28 16.89 7.29
N GLY A 583 -7.48 17.29 7.69
CA GLY A 583 -8.71 16.53 7.46
C GLY A 583 -9.10 16.39 5.99
N GLN A 584 -8.69 17.34 5.13
CA GLN A 584 -8.92 17.26 3.68
C GLN A 584 -8.03 16.19 3.04
N PHE A 585 -6.73 16.22 3.36
CA PHE A 585 -5.76 15.25 2.85
C PHE A 585 -6.08 13.83 3.30
N THR A 586 -6.54 13.68 4.55
CA THR A 586 -6.89 12.38 5.14
C THR A 586 -8.33 11.93 4.88
N SER A 587 -9.12 12.69 4.11
CA SER A 587 -10.56 12.48 4.01
C SER A 587 -10.96 11.11 3.49
N GLY A 588 -10.34 10.59 2.43
CA GLY A 588 -10.66 9.27 1.90
C GLY A 588 -10.42 8.14 2.90
N GLU A 589 -9.30 8.19 3.62
CA GLU A 589 -8.98 7.21 4.66
C GLU A 589 -9.96 7.28 5.84
N ASN A 590 -10.31 8.49 6.27
CA ASN A 590 -11.28 8.68 7.36
C ASN A 590 -12.69 8.22 6.95
N ILE A 591 -13.07 8.41 5.68
CA ILE A 591 -14.33 7.87 5.11
C ILE A 591 -14.26 6.33 5.08
N GLY A 592 -13.14 5.77 4.62
CA GLY A 592 -12.88 4.34 4.62
C GLY A 592 -13.01 3.75 6.02
N ASP A 593 -12.39 4.35 7.04
CA ASP A 593 -12.47 3.90 8.43
C ASP A 593 -13.89 3.94 8.99
N LEU A 594 -14.59 5.07 8.81
CA LEU A 594 -15.94 5.24 9.32
C LEU A 594 -16.92 4.27 8.63
N GLY A 595 -16.84 4.16 7.32
CA GLY A 595 -17.63 3.21 6.53
C GLY A 595 -17.30 1.77 6.91
N GLY A 596 -16.01 1.44 6.96
CA GLY A 596 -15.53 0.10 7.28
C GLY A 596 -15.96 -0.37 8.66
N LEU A 597 -15.78 0.46 9.69
CA LEU A 597 -16.22 0.14 11.05
C LEU A 597 -17.73 -0.04 11.14
N SER A 598 -18.50 0.88 10.55
CA SER A 598 -19.97 0.86 10.64
C SER A 598 -20.57 -0.33 9.89
N ILE A 599 -20.08 -0.63 8.69
CA ILE A 599 -20.60 -1.74 7.88
C ILE A 599 -20.11 -3.09 8.40
N ALA A 600 -18.88 -3.17 8.93
CA ALA A 600 -18.42 -4.39 9.60
C ALA A 600 -19.27 -4.71 10.84
N TYR A 601 -19.69 -3.69 11.60
CA TYR A 601 -20.60 -3.89 12.73
C TYR A 601 -21.97 -4.40 12.26
N LEU A 602 -22.53 -3.80 11.21
CA LEU A 602 -23.79 -4.25 10.62
C LEU A 602 -23.69 -5.70 10.12
N ALA A 603 -22.62 -6.03 9.39
CA ALA A 603 -22.37 -7.37 8.87
C ALA A 603 -22.21 -8.40 10.01
N TYR A 604 -21.52 -8.03 11.08
CA TYR A 604 -21.40 -8.84 12.29
C TYR A 604 -22.78 -9.12 12.90
N ARG A 605 -23.59 -8.10 13.15
CA ARG A 605 -24.94 -8.29 13.72
C ARG A 605 -25.85 -9.10 12.78
N MET A 606 -25.75 -8.91 11.47
CA MET A 606 -26.47 -9.72 10.48
C MET A 606 -26.04 -11.19 10.51
N SER A 607 -24.75 -11.48 10.74
CA SER A 607 -24.23 -12.84 10.81
C SER A 607 -24.80 -13.66 11.98
N LEU A 608 -25.24 -12.97 13.05
CA LEU A 608 -25.87 -13.60 14.21
C LEU A 608 -27.32 -14.06 13.94
N ASN A 609 -27.93 -13.67 12.82
CA ASN A 609 -29.30 -14.02 12.43
C ASN A 609 -30.36 -13.72 13.52
N GLY A 610 -30.14 -12.65 14.29
CA GLY A 610 -31.03 -12.22 15.37
C GLY A 610 -30.79 -12.88 16.74
N GLU A 611 -29.82 -13.79 16.84
CA GLU A 611 -29.37 -14.34 18.12
C GLU A 611 -28.39 -13.39 18.82
N GLU A 612 -28.26 -13.50 20.13
CA GLU A 612 -27.21 -12.80 20.87
C GLU A 612 -25.90 -13.59 20.84
N ALA A 613 -24.79 -12.88 20.62
CA ALA A 613 -23.48 -13.47 20.70
C ALA A 613 -23.15 -13.90 22.14
N PRO A 614 -22.37 -14.98 22.34
CA PRO A 614 -21.98 -15.41 23.67
C PRO A 614 -21.17 -14.31 24.38
N VAL A 615 -21.27 -14.24 25.71
CA VAL A 615 -20.34 -13.45 26.53
C VAL A 615 -19.07 -14.26 26.73
N ILE A 616 -17.92 -13.71 26.34
CA ILE A 616 -16.60 -14.35 26.41
C ILE A 616 -15.65 -13.37 27.09
N ASP A 617 -14.88 -13.86 28.07
CA ASP A 617 -13.98 -13.06 28.90
C ASP A 617 -14.63 -11.85 29.60
N GLY A 618 -15.94 -11.91 29.83
CA GLY A 618 -16.72 -10.85 30.48
C GLY A 618 -17.26 -9.76 29.56
N TRP A 619 -16.97 -9.83 28.25
CA TRP A 619 -17.47 -8.88 27.26
C TRP A 619 -18.63 -9.43 26.45
N THR A 620 -19.58 -8.56 26.12
CA THR A 620 -20.58 -8.86 25.07
C THR A 620 -19.91 -8.98 23.70
N GLY A 621 -20.60 -9.56 22.74
CA GLY A 621 -20.08 -9.60 21.36
C GLY A 621 -19.85 -8.20 20.78
N ASP A 622 -20.76 -7.26 21.03
CA ASP A 622 -20.63 -5.88 20.54
C ASP A 622 -19.41 -5.17 21.17
N GLN A 623 -19.13 -5.41 22.45
CA GLN A 623 -17.91 -4.94 23.09
C GLN A 623 -16.66 -5.57 22.46
N ARG A 624 -16.64 -6.90 22.25
CA ARG A 624 -15.51 -7.57 21.60
C ARG A 624 -15.25 -7.06 20.19
N PHE A 625 -16.29 -6.70 19.43
CA PHE A 625 -16.14 -6.08 18.12
C PHE A 625 -15.33 -4.78 18.20
N PHE A 626 -15.73 -3.83 19.04
CA PHE A 626 -15.01 -2.56 19.17
C PHE A 626 -13.62 -2.73 19.79
N LEU A 627 -13.44 -3.66 20.73
CA LEU A 627 -12.12 -4.00 21.28
C LEU A 627 -11.19 -4.54 20.18
N GLY A 628 -11.71 -5.39 19.27
CA GLY A 628 -11.02 -5.87 18.08
C GLY A 628 -10.57 -4.73 17.17
N TRP A 629 -11.44 -3.75 16.92
CA TRP A 629 -11.12 -2.54 16.15
C TRP A 629 -10.00 -1.71 16.81
N ALA A 630 -10.09 -1.45 18.11
CA ALA A 630 -9.09 -0.61 18.78
C ALA A 630 -7.71 -1.29 18.85
N GLN A 631 -7.64 -2.61 19.05
CA GLN A 631 -6.34 -3.29 19.18
C GLN A 631 -5.58 -3.41 17.84
N VAL A 632 -6.27 -3.43 16.68
CA VAL A 632 -5.55 -3.42 15.39
C VAL A 632 -4.78 -2.12 15.17
N TRP A 633 -5.27 -1.02 15.74
CA TRP A 633 -4.63 0.30 15.68
C TRP A 633 -3.54 0.52 16.72
N ARG A 634 -3.26 -0.45 17.60
CA ARG A 634 -2.20 -0.37 18.60
C ARG A 634 -0.87 0.00 17.95
N SER A 635 -0.39 1.20 18.24
CA SER A 635 0.81 1.76 17.62
C SER A 635 1.38 2.89 18.46
N LYS A 636 2.69 3.07 18.37
CA LYS A 636 3.47 4.15 18.98
C LYS A 636 4.52 4.58 17.96
N ALA A 637 4.65 5.89 17.73
CA ALA A 637 5.61 6.45 16.79
C ALA A 637 6.50 7.49 17.49
N ARG A 638 7.69 7.72 16.93
CA ARG A 638 8.57 8.82 17.32
C ARG A 638 8.00 10.14 16.79
N ASP A 639 8.28 11.24 17.48
CA ASP A 639 7.73 12.55 17.12
C ASP A 639 8.14 12.99 15.72
N GLU A 640 9.38 12.73 15.30
CA GLU A 640 9.84 12.99 13.93
C GLU A 640 8.99 12.25 12.90
N GLU A 641 8.67 10.99 13.14
CA GLU A 641 7.84 10.19 12.23
C GLU A 641 6.38 10.64 12.23
N LEU A 642 5.82 11.03 13.38
CA LEU A 642 4.48 11.61 13.45
C LEU A 642 4.40 12.89 12.61
N LYS A 643 5.35 13.81 12.80
CA LYS A 643 5.47 15.06 12.05
C LYS A 643 5.60 14.84 10.55
N ARG A 644 6.48 13.91 10.16
CA ARG A 644 6.65 13.52 8.75
C ARG A 644 5.35 12.98 8.16
N ARG A 645 4.68 12.06 8.85
CA ARG A 645 3.41 11.46 8.39
C ARG A 645 2.29 12.47 8.24
N LEU A 646 2.17 13.45 9.15
CA LEU A 646 1.17 14.53 9.00
C LEU A 646 1.35 15.33 7.71
N THR A 647 2.54 15.30 7.11
CA THR A 647 2.82 15.97 5.83
C THR A 647 2.53 15.08 4.63
N VAL A 648 2.79 13.77 4.70
CA VAL A 648 2.87 12.90 3.50
C VAL A 648 1.98 11.66 3.51
N ASP A 649 1.42 11.28 4.66
CA ASP A 649 0.62 10.08 4.82
C ASP A 649 -0.87 10.45 4.77
N PRO A 650 -1.66 9.95 3.80
CA PRO A 650 -3.10 10.23 3.75
C PRO A 650 -3.86 9.57 4.90
N HIS A 651 -3.24 8.70 5.71
CA HIS A 651 -3.89 8.11 6.87
C HIS A 651 -3.76 8.99 8.10
N SER A 652 -4.86 9.14 8.83
CA SER A 652 -4.83 9.69 10.20
C SER A 652 -3.96 8.82 11.13
N PRO A 653 -3.28 9.38 12.15
CA PRO A 653 -2.52 8.58 13.10
C PRO A 653 -3.42 7.55 13.84
N PRO A 654 -2.89 6.38 14.23
CA PRO A 654 -3.73 5.24 14.65
C PRO A 654 -4.70 5.51 15.81
N ARG A 655 -4.33 6.34 16.80
CA ARG A 655 -5.23 6.77 17.88
C ARG A 655 -6.50 7.43 17.34
N PHE A 656 -6.36 8.28 16.32
CA PHE A 656 -7.46 9.02 15.74
C PHE A 656 -8.26 8.20 14.74
N ARG A 657 -7.66 7.19 14.09
CA ARG A 657 -8.42 6.16 13.35
C ARG A 657 -9.33 5.37 14.30
N ALA A 658 -8.76 4.88 15.41
CA ALA A 658 -9.51 4.12 16.41
C ALA A 658 -10.68 4.94 17.01
N ASN A 659 -10.36 6.11 17.58
CA ASN A 659 -11.33 6.92 18.30
C ASN A 659 -12.23 7.74 17.35
N GLY A 660 -11.66 8.39 16.34
CA GLY A 660 -12.37 9.30 15.43
C GLY A 660 -13.43 8.60 14.58
N ALA A 661 -13.25 7.33 14.23
CA ALA A 661 -14.30 6.51 13.65
C ALA A 661 -15.36 6.12 14.70
N ALA A 662 -14.94 5.61 15.86
CA ALA A 662 -15.85 5.06 16.88
C ALA A 662 -16.86 6.08 17.44
N VAL A 663 -16.44 7.35 17.66
CA VAL A 663 -17.34 8.41 18.17
C VAL A 663 -18.52 8.72 17.25
N ASN A 664 -18.46 8.30 15.99
CA ASN A 664 -19.52 8.50 15.00
C ASN A 664 -20.51 7.31 14.92
N VAL A 665 -20.21 6.17 15.56
CA VAL A 665 -20.99 4.93 15.44
C VAL A 665 -21.93 4.79 16.64
N PRO A 666 -23.28 4.85 16.48
CA PRO A 666 -24.22 4.77 17.60
C PRO A 666 -24.07 3.52 18.47
N ALA A 667 -23.75 2.37 17.87
CA ALA A 667 -23.55 1.13 18.59
C ALA A 667 -22.39 1.16 19.59
N PHE A 668 -21.38 2.03 19.38
CA PHE A 668 -20.31 2.22 20.34
C PHE A 668 -20.84 2.81 21.66
N TYR A 669 -21.78 3.75 21.57
CA TYR A 669 -22.42 4.37 22.74
C TYR A 669 -23.22 3.35 23.54
N GLU A 670 -23.93 2.44 22.87
CA GLU A 670 -24.69 1.38 23.51
C GLU A 670 -23.78 0.32 24.15
N ALA A 671 -22.70 -0.07 23.45
CA ALA A 671 -21.78 -1.10 23.93
C ALA A 671 -21.00 -0.70 25.19
N PHE A 672 -20.72 0.59 25.36
CA PHE A 672 -19.91 1.11 26.48
C PHE A 672 -20.63 2.14 27.36
N ASP A 673 -21.94 2.37 27.18
CA ASP A 673 -22.72 3.34 27.97
C ASP A 673 -22.08 4.74 27.98
N VAL A 674 -21.77 5.26 26.78
CA VAL A 674 -21.18 6.59 26.59
C VAL A 674 -22.27 7.66 26.69
N ASN A 675 -22.09 8.63 27.58
CA ASN A 675 -23.06 9.66 27.92
C ASN A 675 -22.50 11.08 27.75
N GLU A 676 -23.37 12.09 27.78
CA GLU A 676 -22.95 13.50 27.72
C GLU A 676 -21.96 13.82 28.86
N GLY A 677 -20.81 14.38 28.49
CA GLY A 677 -19.71 14.71 29.41
C GLY A 677 -18.56 13.71 29.41
N ASP A 678 -18.74 12.53 28.82
CA ASP A 678 -17.63 11.58 28.58
C ASP A 678 -16.72 12.05 27.43
N GLY A 679 -15.43 11.69 27.47
CA GLY A 679 -14.44 12.15 26.48
C GLY A 679 -14.68 11.67 25.03
N MET A 680 -15.35 10.53 24.86
CA MET A 680 -15.73 9.95 23.56
C MET A 680 -17.15 10.35 23.11
N TYR A 681 -17.79 11.31 23.78
CA TYR A 681 -19.14 11.75 23.44
C TYR A 681 -19.15 12.83 22.35
N LEU A 682 -19.90 12.58 21.28
CA LEU A 682 -20.42 13.60 20.37
C LEU A 682 -21.95 13.67 20.46
N PRO A 683 -22.56 14.87 20.43
CA PRO A 683 -23.99 15.03 20.24
C PRO A 683 -24.48 14.27 19.00
N PRO A 684 -25.67 13.62 19.03
CA PRO A 684 -26.18 12.85 17.89
C PRO A 684 -26.17 13.60 16.56
N GLU A 685 -26.43 14.91 16.57
CA GLU A 685 -26.41 15.79 15.40
C GLU A 685 -25.01 16.15 14.90
N GLU A 686 -23.96 15.98 15.70
CA GLU A 686 -22.57 16.21 15.33
C GLU A 686 -21.91 14.95 14.77
N ARG A 687 -22.42 13.76 15.13
CA ARG A 687 -21.97 12.49 14.54
C ARG A 687 -22.12 12.52 13.02
N VAL A 688 -21.11 12.01 12.33
CA VAL A 688 -21.07 11.93 10.87
C VAL A 688 -21.52 10.54 10.44
N ARG A 689 -22.43 10.47 9.47
CA ARG A 689 -22.85 9.23 8.81
C ARG A 689 -22.82 9.44 7.30
N ILE A 690 -22.10 8.56 6.60
CA ILE A 690 -21.94 8.60 5.14
C ILE A 690 -22.59 7.37 4.52
N TRP A 691 -21.99 6.19 4.73
CA TRP A 691 -22.39 4.90 4.16
C TRP A 691 -23.34 4.12 5.05
#